data_AF-A0A2W6V737-F1
#
_entry.id   AF-A0A2W6V737-F1
#
_cell.length_a   1.000
_cell.length_b   1.000
_cell.length_c   1.000
_cell.angle_alpha   90.00
_cell.angle_beta   90.00
_cell.angle_gamma   90.00
#
_symmetry.space_group_name_H-M   'P 1'
#
loop_
_entity.id
_entity.type
_entity.pdbx_description
1 polymer ?
#
loop_
_entity_poly.entity_id
_entity_poly.type
_entity_poly.pdbx_seq_one_letter_code
_entity_poly.pdbx_strand_id
1 'polypeptide(L)'
;MSAANSPRRARGIPHTAERAAFPLGGIGTGNVSLGARGELRDWELENLPDKGRINPYSFFAIHAKPAGGAAVARVLEARMTGRHDWDAGYAFDRLAGLPRLAGATMHGEYPVVDIDFFDDVLPVQVSLRAFTPLVPLDADASGIPAAVLRYSVTNPADVPVAVTIAGSLTHTAGRGEGPFGMRAAQTVAWRDEGDVRGLHFGVALPSDDFGYGTMSLTTTDPSTTVKPQWAVGFWPDGARLFWTDFSDDGLLAPEPRATLEDRPRGLFADSDTGGELTEEQLFEKLPRLRTGSLGIVHELAPGETRTFEFVLSWSFPNRHRGWLGHIIFDDPHGGEVVRNRYATLWPDAWAAAADLHTRLPQLEASTTAFVDALYGGGLDPVVADAVGANIAAARSTTCFVVETPNPALGEGPVFLAWEGSFDRGGSCEGTCTHVWSYAQTVAWLFPELERSARRVEFLLETDDDGAQKFRSNRVFDAPAWFMTPAVDGQLGTFLRLHREWRFSGDDAFLRELWPAAVRTLAHAIREWDRDGDGLIDGELHNTYDIEFHGIDPLANSMFLAALRAGIRMAEHLGDAALAADWRARADTVAEAMDRLLYNGEYYRQVIDDVDAHRYQYGEGVLSDQLLGQFHAYLGGLGDLLPREHLRSALVAIVRHNLREDLTTHESTQRVYALNDEGGLLLASWPRGGRPVIPFVYSDEVWTGVEHQVATTLAFAGLRDEALHVERVLRARYDGGARSPWNEIECGNHYARSLASWGLLLAFSGAQWDGATRELSFDPASDGTFLFTTGDGWGTAAITGDEIALTLLGGRLDLDRLVLRGHHASGSAHLLPGDTVRGTTDHTPQETP
;
A
#
# COMPACT_ATOMS: atom_id res chain seq x y z
N MET A 1 -8.11 -42.17 -0.93
CA MET A 1 -6.70 -41.81 -0.70
C MET A 1 -6.63 -40.30 -0.84
N SER A 2 -6.54 -39.58 0.27
CA SER A 2 -6.52 -38.11 0.26
C SER A 2 -5.18 -37.63 -0.26
N ALA A 3 -5.19 -36.88 -1.36
CA ALA A 3 -4.09 -35.98 -1.66
C ALA A 3 -4.01 -35.01 -0.48
N ALA A 4 -2.93 -35.09 0.29
CA ALA A 4 -2.61 -34.06 1.26
C ALA A 4 -2.42 -32.75 0.48
N ASN A 5 -3.27 -31.76 0.75
CA ASN A 5 -3.11 -30.40 0.25
C ASN A 5 -1.73 -29.90 0.68
N SER A 6 -0.78 -29.77 -0.24
CA SER A 6 0.31 -28.83 -0.03
C SER A 6 -0.31 -27.44 0.13
N PRO A 7 0.05 -26.67 1.16
CA PRO A 7 -0.46 -25.31 1.30
C PRO A 7 -0.06 -24.51 0.06
N ARG A 8 -1.04 -23.80 -0.51
CA ARG A 8 -0.85 -22.84 -1.60
C ARG A 8 0.21 -21.82 -1.15
N ARG A 9 1.22 -21.59 -2.00
CA ARG A 9 2.29 -20.61 -1.74
C ARG A 9 2.62 -19.85 -3.00
N ALA A 10 2.88 -18.56 -2.85
CA ALA A 10 3.39 -17.70 -3.91
C ALA A 10 4.71 -18.22 -4.51
N ARG A 11 5.08 -17.68 -5.67
CA ARG A 11 6.38 -17.92 -6.29
C ARG A 11 7.51 -17.64 -5.30
N GLY A 12 8.49 -18.54 -5.23
CA GLY A 12 9.68 -18.35 -4.42
C GLY A 12 10.58 -17.25 -4.97
N ILE A 13 10.93 -16.29 -4.12
CA ILE A 13 11.91 -15.23 -4.36
C ILE A 13 13.21 -15.64 -3.65
N PRO A 14 14.31 -15.83 -4.38
CA PRO A 14 15.57 -16.28 -3.79
C PRO A 14 16.18 -15.17 -2.93
N HIS A 15 16.91 -15.54 -1.87
CA HIS A 15 17.64 -14.60 -1.01
C HIS A 15 18.65 -13.68 -1.74
N THR A 16 19.00 -13.96 -3.01
CA THR A 16 19.82 -13.10 -3.88
C THR A 16 19.04 -11.94 -4.51
N ALA A 17 17.71 -11.90 -4.36
CA ALA A 17 16.84 -10.83 -4.82
C ALA A 17 16.92 -9.63 -3.86
N GLU A 18 18.00 -8.85 -3.96
CA GLU A 18 18.35 -7.80 -2.99
C GLU A 18 17.34 -6.66 -2.90
N ARG A 19 16.48 -6.47 -3.91
CA ARG A 19 15.51 -5.39 -3.95
C ARG A 19 14.14 -5.78 -3.38
N ALA A 20 13.89 -7.05 -3.13
CA ALA A 20 12.68 -7.50 -2.44
C ALA A 20 12.61 -6.94 -1.02
N ALA A 21 11.56 -6.15 -0.74
CA ALA A 21 11.24 -5.55 0.56
C ALA A 21 9.74 -5.67 0.79
N PHE A 22 9.33 -6.49 1.75
CA PHE A 22 7.93 -6.68 2.14
C PHE A 22 7.60 -5.80 3.36
N PRO A 23 6.77 -4.75 3.23
CA PRO A 23 6.50 -3.85 4.34
C PRO A 23 5.57 -4.49 5.38
N LEU A 24 6.00 -4.47 6.65
CA LEU A 24 5.20 -4.84 7.81
C LEU A 24 4.83 -3.57 8.57
N GLY A 25 3.54 -3.25 8.64
CA GLY A 25 3.00 -2.05 9.29
C GLY A 25 1.54 -1.82 8.93
N GLY A 26 0.80 -1.16 9.82
CA GLY A 26 -0.58 -0.75 9.58
C GLY A 26 -0.69 0.51 8.70
N ILE A 27 -1.92 0.82 8.29
CA ILE A 27 -2.24 2.06 7.56
C ILE A 27 -1.79 3.27 8.39
N GLY A 28 -0.89 4.10 7.86
CA GLY A 28 -0.43 5.31 8.53
C GLY A 28 0.52 5.13 9.71
N THR A 29 0.95 3.90 10.00
CA THR A 29 1.77 3.63 11.19
C THR A 29 3.27 3.79 10.97
N GLY A 30 3.70 3.92 9.71
CA GLY A 30 5.07 3.58 9.33
C GLY A 30 5.25 2.06 9.23
N ASN A 31 6.40 1.61 8.74
CA ASN A 31 6.64 0.18 8.49
C ASN A 31 8.10 -0.23 8.80
N VAL A 32 8.29 -1.54 8.99
CA VAL A 32 9.58 -2.21 8.92
C VAL A 32 9.49 -3.25 7.81
N SER A 33 10.39 -3.21 6.84
CA SER A 33 10.38 -4.15 5.73
C SER A 33 11.19 -5.40 6.01
N LEU A 34 10.72 -6.55 5.51
CA LEU A 34 11.44 -7.81 5.50
C LEU A 34 12.06 -8.07 4.12
N GLY A 35 13.38 -8.27 4.08
CA GLY A 35 14.11 -8.62 2.86
C GLY A 35 14.06 -10.11 2.53
N ALA A 36 14.46 -10.48 1.30
CA ALA A 36 14.47 -11.89 0.86
C ALA A 36 15.45 -12.80 1.63
N ARG A 37 16.40 -12.23 2.39
CA ARG A 37 17.27 -13.02 3.28
C ARG A 37 16.65 -13.23 4.66
N GLY A 38 15.52 -12.58 4.97
CA GLY A 38 14.94 -12.53 6.31
C GLY A 38 15.44 -11.37 7.17
N GLU A 39 16.19 -10.43 6.61
CA GLU A 39 16.66 -9.25 7.34
C GLU A 39 15.57 -8.18 7.50
N LEU A 40 15.58 -7.48 8.63
CA LEU A 40 14.74 -6.30 8.86
C LEU A 40 15.44 -5.04 8.32
N ARG A 41 14.76 -4.29 7.47
CA ARG A 41 15.26 -3.06 6.83
C ARG A 41 14.14 -2.04 6.63
N ASP A 42 14.46 -0.90 6.03
CA ASP A 42 13.52 0.19 5.75
C ASP A 42 12.68 0.51 7.00
N TRP A 43 13.37 0.91 8.07
CA TRP A 43 12.74 1.24 9.35
C TRP A 43 12.07 2.63 9.29
N GLU A 44 10.90 2.70 8.66
CA GLU A 44 10.15 3.93 8.33
C GLU A 44 9.15 4.32 9.44
N LEU A 45 9.62 4.51 10.68
CA LEU A 45 8.73 4.65 11.85
C LEU A 45 8.43 6.09 12.27
N GLU A 46 9.34 7.04 12.01
CA GLU A 46 9.27 8.42 12.50
C GLU A 46 8.41 9.32 11.59
N ASN A 47 7.23 8.83 11.19
CA ASN A 47 6.22 9.55 10.40
C ASN A 47 6.64 9.99 8.98
N LEU A 48 7.84 9.63 8.53
CA LEU A 48 8.37 9.91 7.20
C LEU A 48 8.95 8.66 6.55
N PRO A 49 9.02 8.61 5.21
CA PRO A 49 9.79 7.60 4.50
C PRO A 49 11.25 7.61 4.96
N ASP A 50 11.86 6.43 5.01
CA ASP A 50 13.27 6.26 5.36
C ASP A 50 13.85 5.02 4.66
N LYS A 51 13.82 5.03 3.33
CA LYS A 51 14.27 3.91 2.50
C LYS A 51 15.77 3.68 2.67
N GLY A 52 16.13 2.40 2.75
CA GLY A 52 17.49 1.95 3.05
C GLY A 52 17.89 2.13 4.52
N ARG A 53 17.01 2.61 5.40
CA ARG A 53 17.32 2.70 6.84
C ARG A 53 17.53 1.32 7.41
N ILE A 54 18.63 1.16 8.13
CA ILE A 54 18.81 0.01 9.01
C ILE A 54 18.85 0.51 10.44
N ASN A 55 18.24 -0.28 11.33
CA ASN A 55 18.34 -0.10 12.75
C ASN A 55 19.56 -0.89 13.29
N PRO A 56 20.56 -0.22 13.90
CA PRO A 56 21.76 -0.88 14.42
C PRO A 56 21.46 -2.06 15.34
N TYR A 57 22.29 -3.10 15.26
CA TYR A 57 22.23 -4.26 16.18
C TYR A 57 20.85 -4.92 16.30
N SER A 58 19.98 -4.75 15.29
CA SER A 58 18.61 -5.26 15.31
C SER A 58 18.49 -6.49 14.40
N PHE A 59 18.30 -7.67 14.98
CA PHE A 59 18.27 -8.96 14.28
C PHE A 59 17.65 -10.05 15.16
N PHE A 60 17.25 -11.16 14.56
CA PHE A 60 16.92 -12.39 15.28
C PHE A 60 18.06 -13.41 15.12
N ALA A 61 18.28 -14.24 16.13
CA ALA A 61 19.27 -15.30 16.13
C ALA A 61 18.70 -16.59 16.73
N ILE A 62 19.22 -17.73 16.28
CA ILE A 62 18.90 -19.07 16.78
C ILE A 62 20.14 -19.72 17.39
N HIS A 63 19.95 -20.39 18.52
CA HIS A 63 20.88 -21.34 19.11
C HIS A 63 20.18 -22.69 19.15
N ALA A 64 20.82 -23.73 18.61
CA ALA A 64 20.28 -25.10 18.63
C ALA A 64 21.36 -26.10 19.06
N LYS A 65 21.06 -26.90 20.08
CA LYS A 65 22.00 -27.87 20.69
C LYS A 65 21.34 -29.24 20.85
N PRO A 66 21.70 -30.22 20.00
CA PRO A 66 21.24 -31.61 20.16
C PRO A 66 21.80 -32.21 21.45
N ALA A 67 21.04 -33.10 22.07
CA ALA A 67 21.51 -33.84 23.24
C ALA A 67 22.79 -34.64 22.91
N GLY A 68 23.88 -34.35 23.61
CA GLY A 68 25.20 -34.95 23.35
C GLY A 68 25.94 -34.42 22.12
N GLY A 69 25.38 -33.43 21.42
CA GLY A 69 25.97 -32.77 20.25
C GLY A 69 26.58 -31.39 20.56
N ALA A 70 27.20 -30.79 19.54
CA ALA A 70 27.68 -29.41 19.60
C ALA A 70 26.54 -28.42 19.32
N ALA A 71 26.58 -27.28 20.00
CA ALA A 71 25.66 -26.18 19.74
C ALA A 71 26.00 -25.46 18.43
N VAL A 72 24.97 -24.95 17.76
CA VAL A 72 25.09 -24.11 16.57
C VAL A 72 24.31 -22.82 16.79
N ALA A 73 25.00 -21.68 16.70
CA ALA A 73 24.40 -20.36 16.73
C ALA A 73 24.46 -19.69 15.34
N ARG A 74 23.34 -19.07 14.93
CA ARG A 74 23.19 -18.34 13.67
C ARG A 74 22.33 -17.10 13.86
N VAL A 75 22.64 -16.02 13.15
CA VAL A 75 21.64 -14.99 12.85
C VAL A 75 20.61 -15.61 11.89
N LEU A 76 19.31 -15.39 12.16
CA LEU A 76 18.17 -15.87 11.36
C LEU A 76 17.99 -15.01 10.09
N GLU A 77 19.07 -14.93 9.32
CA GLU A 77 19.15 -14.30 8.01
C GLU A 77 19.98 -15.22 7.11
N ALA A 78 19.67 -15.29 5.83
CA ALA A 78 20.60 -15.84 4.85
C ALA A 78 21.86 -14.95 4.74
N ARG A 79 22.97 -15.57 4.32
CA ARG A 79 24.24 -14.87 4.06
C ARG A 79 24.03 -13.62 3.22
N MET A 80 24.77 -12.56 3.54
CA MET A 80 24.75 -11.32 2.78
C MET A 80 25.17 -11.60 1.34
N THR A 81 24.33 -11.23 0.39
CA THR A 81 24.59 -11.37 -1.05
C THR A 81 25.12 -10.05 -1.63
N GLY A 82 25.45 -10.07 -2.92
CA GLY A 82 25.77 -8.86 -3.67
C GLY A 82 27.25 -8.54 -3.72
N ARG A 83 27.55 -7.29 -4.06
CA ARG A 83 28.94 -6.82 -4.17
C ARG A 83 29.47 -6.48 -2.78
N HIS A 84 30.66 -7.01 -2.47
CA HIS A 84 31.43 -6.63 -1.28
C HIS A 84 32.44 -5.52 -1.63
N ASP A 85 31.98 -4.47 -2.31
CA ASP A 85 32.80 -3.40 -2.89
C ASP A 85 32.71 -2.08 -2.11
N TRP A 86 32.24 -2.11 -0.86
CA TRP A 86 32.24 -0.95 0.03
C TRP A 86 33.67 -0.58 0.42
N ASP A 87 34.10 0.66 0.12
CA ASP A 87 35.46 1.15 0.31
C ASP A 87 36.02 0.97 1.74
N ALA A 88 35.15 0.99 2.77
CA ALA A 88 35.50 0.82 4.18
C ALA A 88 35.08 -0.53 4.78
N GLY A 89 34.54 -1.45 3.97
CA GLY A 89 33.90 -2.68 4.45
C GLY A 89 32.58 -2.44 5.20
N TYR A 90 32.15 -3.42 5.99
CA TYR A 90 30.91 -3.34 6.78
C TYR A 90 31.16 -2.68 8.15
N ALA A 91 30.32 -1.71 8.50
CA ALA A 91 30.33 -1.09 9.82
C ALA A 91 29.85 -2.04 10.94
N PHE A 92 30.26 -1.78 12.19
CA PHE A 92 30.03 -2.68 13.32
C PHE A 92 28.54 -2.88 13.64
N ASP A 93 27.72 -1.88 13.40
CA ASP A 93 26.25 -1.89 13.57
C ASP A 93 25.55 -2.96 12.72
N ARG A 94 26.18 -3.38 11.61
CA ARG A 94 25.68 -4.42 10.70
C ARG A 94 25.89 -5.84 11.21
N LEU A 95 26.89 -6.04 12.09
CA LEU A 95 27.32 -7.36 12.56
C LEU A 95 27.51 -8.39 11.42
N ALA A 96 28.09 -7.93 10.30
CA ALA A 96 28.30 -8.74 9.10
C ALA A 96 29.20 -9.97 9.33
N GLY A 97 30.06 -9.92 10.35
CA GLY A 97 30.93 -11.03 10.73
C GLY A 97 30.25 -12.15 11.53
N LEU A 98 29.00 -11.98 11.97
CA LEU A 98 28.25 -13.03 12.66
C LEU A 98 27.78 -14.11 11.68
N PRO A 99 27.82 -15.40 12.07
CA PRO A 99 27.43 -16.50 11.20
C PRO A 99 25.93 -16.45 10.89
N ARG A 100 25.59 -16.73 9.64
CA ARG A 100 24.24 -16.67 9.05
C ARG A 100 23.89 -17.97 8.35
N LEU A 101 22.61 -18.17 8.09
CA LEU A 101 22.09 -19.36 7.40
C LEU A 101 22.59 -19.39 5.95
N ALA A 102 22.71 -20.57 5.37
CA ALA A 102 23.31 -20.75 4.05
C ALA A 102 22.48 -20.11 2.93
N GLY A 103 21.16 -20.13 3.04
CA GLY A 103 20.24 -19.52 2.09
C GLY A 103 18.83 -19.34 2.66
N ALA A 104 17.99 -18.63 1.90
CA ALA A 104 16.56 -18.50 2.17
C ALA A 104 15.75 -18.41 0.86
N THR A 105 14.46 -18.73 0.95
CA THR A 105 13.47 -18.48 -0.10
C THR A 105 12.27 -17.79 0.53
N MET A 106 11.91 -16.63 -0.02
CA MET A 106 10.80 -15.79 0.42
C MET A 106 9.56 -16.05 -0.45
N HIS A 107 8.39 -16.09 0.17
CA HIS A 107 7.09 -16.24 -0.49
C HIS A 107 6.15 -15.19 0.09
N GLY A 108 5.64 -14.26 -0.72
CA GLY A 108 4.74 -13.22 -0.23
C GLY A 108 3.39 -13.24 -0.93
N GLU A 109 2.33 -13.33 -0.13
CA GLU A 109 0.93 -13.09 -0.50
C GLU A 109 0.44 -11.98 0.44
N TYR A 110 0.54 -10.73 -0.01
CA TYR A 110 0.37 -9.58 0.88
C TYR A 110 -1.01 -9.61 1.58
N PRO A 111 -1.09 -9.46 2.91
CA PRO A 111 -0.08 -8.94 3.85
C PRO A 111 0.72 -10.00 4.62
N VAL A 112 0.79 -11.24 4.11
CA VAL A 112 1.54 -12.34 4.71
C VAL A 112 2.81 -12.64 3.91
N VAL A 113 3.90 -12.88 4.61
CA VAL A 113 5.15 -13.38 4.04
C VAL A 113 5.66 -14.60 4.81
N ASP A 114 6.06 -15.62 4.07
CA ASP A 114 6.77 -16.78 4.59
C ASP A 114 8.22 -16.78 4.07
N ILE A 115 9.17 -17.19 4.90
CA ILE A 115 10.58 -17.40 4.52
C ILE A 115 11.00 -18.78 5.00
N ASP A 116 11.43 -19.61 4.06
CA ASP A 116 12.07 -20.88 4.38
C ASP A 116 13.59 -20.67 4.40
N PHE A 117 14.22 -21.04 5.51
CA PHE A 117 15.67 -20.97 5.63
C PHE A 117 16.33 -22.33 5.37
N PHE A 118 17.57 -22.28 4.92
CA PHE A 118 18.39 -23.47 4.65
C PHE A 118 19.78 -23.31 5.26
N ASP A 119 20.22 -24.28 6.06
CA ASP A 119 21.60 -24.42 6.56
C ASP A 119 21.85 -25.88 6.97
N ASP A 120 22.74 -26.58 6.25
CA ASP A 120 23.08 -27.99 6.51
C ASP A 120 23.77 -28.22 7.87
N VAL A 121 24.30 -27.17 8.50
CA VAL A 121 24.97 -27.25 9.80
C VAL A 121 23.98 -27.06 10.95
N LEU A 122 22.86 -26.39 10.73
CA LEU A 122 21.86 -26.17 11.76
C LEU A 122 21.09 -27.49 12.01
N PRO A 123 21.06 -28.02 13.25
CA PRO A 123 20.48 -29.34 13.51
C PRO A 123 18.94 -29.34 13.58
N VAL A 124 18.31 -28.26 13.13
CA VAL A 124 16.85 -28.06 13.09
C VAL A 124 16.48 -27.39 11.77
N GLN A 125 15.24 -27.60 11.34
CA GLN A 125 14.65 -26.84 10.22
C GLN A 125 13.95 -25.61 10.78
N VAL A 126 14.10 -24.46 10.14
CA VAL A 126 13.49 -23.20 10.59
C VAL A 126 12.85 -22.45 9.41
N SER A 127 11.65 -21.92 9.64
CA SER A 127 10.97 -21.00 8.75
C SER A 127 10.40 -19.82 9.54
N LEU A 128 10.18 -18.69 8.87
CA LEU A 128 9.52 -17.50 9.42
C LEU A 128 8.20 -17.29 8.69
N ARG A 129 7.12 -17.03 9.43
CA ARG A 129 5.90 -16.41 8.93
C ARG A 129 5.77 -15.04 9.59
N ALA A 130 5.64 -13.98 8.79
CA ALA A 130 5.45 -12.63 9.29
C ALA A 130 4.26 -11.94 8.61
N PHE A 131 3.56 -11.10 9.36
CA PHE A 131 2.45 -10.31 8.86
C PHE A 131 2.12 -9.16 9.82
N THR A 132 1.44 -8.15 9.29
CA THR A 132 0.63 -7.24 10.09
C THR A 132 -0.83 -7.46 9.73
N PRO A 133 -1.75 -7.63 10.71
CA PRO A 133 -3.15 -7.86 10.41
C PRO A 133 -3.73 -6.91 9.37
N LEU A 134 -4.55 -7.46 8.47
CA LEU A 134 -5.36 -6.70 7.53
C LEU A 134 -6.77 -7.25 7.60
N VAL A 135 -7.68 -6.39 8.03
CA VAL A 135 -9.09 -6.71 8.23
C VAL A 135 -9.88 -5.78 7.33
N PRO A 136 -10.38 -6.24 6.17
CA PRO A 136 -11.18 -5.39 5.31
C PRO A 136 -12.37 -4.80 6.07
N LEU A 137 -12.69 -3.55 5.78
CA LEU A 137 -13.71 -2.70 6.41
C LEU A 137 -13.41 -2.24 7.85
N ASP A 138 -12.26 -2.61 8.41
CA ASP A 138 -11.81 -2.14 9.73
C ASP A 138 -10.43 -1.46 9.59
N ALA A 139 -10.46 -0.15 9.33
CA ALA A 139 -9.24 0.62 9.14
C ALA A 139 -8.43 0.74 10.43
N ASP A 140 -9.08 0.79 11.60
CA ASP A 140 -8.41 0.87 12.90
C ASP A 140 -7.66 -0.46 13.19
N ALA A 141 -8.28 -1.63 13.00
CA ALA A 141 -7.59 -2.92 13.15
C ALA A 141 -6.48 -3.14 12.11
N SER A 142 -6.68 -2.64 10.88
CA SER A 142 -5.66 -2.66 9.81
C SER A 142 -4.58 -1.57 9.99
N GLY A 143 -4.81 -0.64 10.92
CA GLY A 143 -3.95 0.46 11.33
C GLY A 143 -3.15 0.19 12.61
N ILE A 144 -3.03 -1.07 13.03
CA ILE A 144 -2.25 -1.42 14.22
C ILE A 144 -0.74 -1.26 13.95
N PRO A 145 0.03 -0.53 14.80
CA PRO A 145 1.44 -0.22 14.56
C PRO A 145 2.35 -1.36 15.06
N ALA A 146 2.17 -2.55 14.49
CA ALA A 146 2.87 -3.76 14.91
C ALA A 146 3.09 -4.75 13.78
N ALA A 147 3.95 -5.74 14.02
CA ALA A 147 4.23 -6.87 13.15
C ALA A 147 4.38 -8.15 13.99
N VAL A 148 3.77 -9.24 13.52
CA VAL A 148 3.93 -10.58 14.08
C VAL A 148 5.10 -11.26 13.36
N LEU A 149 6.03 -11.83 14.11
CA LEU A 149 7.13 -12.65 13.59
C LEU A 149 7.08 -14.03 14.26
N ARG A 150 6.68 -15.04 13.49
CA ARG A 150 6.47 -16.40 13.97
C ARG A 150 7.49 -17.34 13.35
N TYR A 151 8.47 -17.76 14.14
CA TYR A 151 9.45 -18.76 13.71
C TYR A 151 8.94 -20.16 14.03
N SER A 152 8.83 -21.03 13.04
CA SER A 152 8.51 -22.45 13.23
C SER A 152 9.81 -23.25 13.16
N VAL A 153 10.11 -24.01 14.21
CA VAL A 153 11.32 -24.83 14.30
C VAL A 153 10.92 -26.29 14.40
N THR A 154 11.44 -27.12 13.51
CA THR A 154 11.23 -28.58 13.51
C THR A 154 12.53 -29.28 13.86
N ASN A 155 12.47 -30.26 14.77
CA ASN A 155 13.58 -31.14 15.09
C ASN A 155 13.55 -32.40 14.20
N PRO A 156 14.39 -32.53 13.16
CA PRO A 156 14.44 -33.73 12.32
C PRO A 156 15.29 -34.86 12.92
N ALA A 157 16.02 -34.62 14.02
CA ALA A 157 16.92 -35.57 14.63
C ALA A 157 16.18 -36.63 15.46
N ASP A 158 16.89 -37.70 15.83
CA ASP A 158 16.42 -38.77 16.70
C ASP A 158 16.72 -38.52 18.20
N VAL A 159 17.29 -37.36 18.52
CA VAL A 159 17.56 -36.89 19.88
C VAL A 159 16.85 -35.56 20.15
N PRO A 160 16.55 -35.23 21.42
CA PRO A 160 16.05 -33.91 21.77
C PRO A 160 17.04 -32.80 21.39
N VAL A 161 16.52 -31.63 21.01
CA VAL A 161 17.33 -30.45 20.69
C VAL A 161 16.85 -29.27 21.53
N ALA A 162 17.75 -28.68 22.32
CA ALA A 162 17.50 -27.42 23.01
C ALA A 162 17.62 -26.26 22.00
N VAL A 163 16.58 -25.45 21.87
CA VAL A 163 16.47 -24.35 20.91
C VAL A 163 16.12 -23.06 21.63
N THR A 164 16.87 -22.00 21.33
CA THR A 164 16.49 -20.63 21.68
C THR A 164 16.43 -19.78 20.43
N ILE A 165 15.38 -18.99 20.27
CA ILE A 165 15.34 -17.87 19.33
C ILE A 165 15.38 -16.57 20.12
N ALA A 166 16.33 -15.68 19.81
CA ALA A 166 16.50 -14.39 20.46
C ALA A 166 16.39 -13.23 19.45
N GLY A 167 15.49 -12.29 19.71
CA GLY A 167 15.40 -11.01 19.00
C GLY A 167 16.15 -9.93 19.77
N SER A 168 17.10 -9.27 19.10
CA SER A 168 17.80 -8.08 19.61
C SER A 168 17.30 -6.86 18.86
N LEU A 169 17.00 -5.78 19.58
CA LEU A 169 16.51 -4.54 18.99
C LEU A 169 17.12 -3.32 19.67
N THR A 170 17.24 -2.27 18.86
CA THR A 170 17.68 -0.95 19.29
C THR A 170 16.55 0.07 19.16
N HIS A 171 16.42 0.99 20.12
CA HIS A 171 15.44 2.08 20.00
C HIS A 171 15.88 3.12 18.96
N THR A 172 14.94 3.63 18.16
CA THR A 172 15.22 4.58 17.07
C THR A 172 14.70 5.99 17.31
N ALA A 173 13.92 6.23 18.37
CA ALA A 173 13.27 7.52 18.59
C ALA A 173 14.24 8.64 18.98
N GLY A 174 13.88 9.87 18.62
CA GLY A 174 14.66 11.06 18.98
C GLY A 174 16.00 11.12 18.27
N ARG A 175 16.06 10.74 17.00
CA ARG A 175 17.30 10.70 16.21
C ARG A 175 18.01 12.06 16.16
N GLY A 176 19.34 12.03 16.29
CA GLY A 176 20.27 13.16 16.12
C GLY A 176 21.27 12.92 14.99
N GLU A 177 22.43 13.58 15.05
CA GLU A 177 23.48 13.45 14.03
C GLU A 177 24.28 12.15 14.14
N GLY A 178 24.56 11.51 12.99
CA GLY A 178 25.33 10.27 12.91
C GLY A 178 24.56 8.98 13.24
N PRO A 179 25.18 7.81 13.07
CA PRO A 179 24.51 6.50 13.20
C PRO A 179 24.16 6.11 14.65
N PHE A 180 24.83 6.72 15.64
CA PHE A 180 24.62 6.45 17.07
C PHE A 180 24.11 7.69 17.83
N GLY A 181 23.84 8.79 17.13
CA GLY A 181 23.44 10.05 17.74
C GLY A 181 21.96 10.08 18.04
N MET A 182 21.63 10.23 19.32
CA MET A 182 20.25 10.45 19.79
C MET A 182 20.16 11.80 20.50
N ARG A 183 19.10 12.56 20.24
CA ARG A 183 18.80 13.86 20.88
C ARG A 183 18.54 13.73 22.38
N ALA A 184 18.11 12.55 22.85
CA ALA A 184 17.87 12.26 24.25
C ALA A 184 18.30 10.84 24.63
N ALA A 185 18.41 10.61 25.95
CA ALA A 185 18.69 9.29 26.50
C ALA A 185 17.54 8.32 26.19
N GLN A 186 17.91 7.12 25.75
CA GLN A 186 16.97 6.02 25.54
C GLN A 186 16.93 5.12 26.78
N THR A 187 15.82 4.43 26.98
CA THR A 187 15.62 3.45 28.05
C THR A 187 15.16 2.12 27.47
N VAL A 188 15.54 1.02 28.13
CA VAL A 188 15.01 -0.32 27.85
C VAL A 188 14.60 -0.93 29.16
N ALA A 189 13.35 -1.38 29.25
CA ALA A 189 12.81 -2.01 30.44
C ALA A 189 12.26 -3.39 30.09
N TRP A 190 12.60 -4.39 30.90
CA TRP A 190 11.85 -5.65 30.93
C TRP A 190 10.50 -5.40 31.60
N ARG A 191 9.43 -5.90 30.98
CA ARG A 191 8.07 -5.90 31.52
C ARG A 191 7.50 -7.31 31.40
N ASP A 192 6.72 -7.70 32.40
CA ASP A 192 6.00 -8.98 32.47
C ASP A 192 4.64 -8.68 33.12
N GLU A 193 3.62 -8.50 32.29
CA GLU A 193 2.30 -8.00 32.68
C GLU A 193 1.21 -8.94 32.14
N GLY A 194 0.61 -9.73 33.03
CA GLY A 194 -0.39 -10.73 32.65
C GLY A 194 0.23 -11.81 31.75
N ASP A 195 -0.35 -12.00 30.57
CA ASP A 195 0.13 -13.00 29.61
C ASP A 195 1.25 -12.46 28.71
N VAL A 196 1.47 -11.13 28.67
CA VAL A 196 2.43 -10.48 27.79
C VAL A 196 3.71 -10.12 28.54
N ARG A 197 4.86 -10.48 27.96
CA ARG A 197 6.19 -10.16 28.51
C ARG A 197 7.15 -9.75 27.41
N GLY A 198 8.11 -8.89 27.73
CA GLY A 198 9.04 -8.39 26.73
C GLY A 198 9.82 -7.15 27.12
N LEU A 199 10.42 -6.54 26.11
CA LEU A 199 11.20 -5.31 26.24
C LEU A 199 10.38 -4.12 25.76
N HIS A 200 10.35 -3.07 26.57
CA HIS A 200 9.77 -1.78 26.23
C HIS A 200 10.86 -0.73 26.14
N PHE A 201 10.87 0.00 25.03
CA PHE A 201 11.86 1.01 24.68
C PHE A 201 11.23 2.41 24.74
N GLY A 202 11.88 3.33 25.44
CA GLY A 202 11.42 4.71 25.61
C GLY A 202 12.52 5.74 25.42
N VAL A 203 12.14 7.01 25.29
CA VAL A 203 13.05 8.14 25.10
C VAL A 203 12.72 9.27 26.07
N ALA A 204 13.74 9.92 26.62
CA ALA A 204 13.61 11.08 27.51
C ALA A 204 13.37 12.38 26.73
N LEU A 205 12.37 12.39 25.84
CA LEU A 205 11.86 13.59 25.16
C LEU A 205 10.48 13.96 25.73
N PRO A 206 10.07 15.25 25.67
CA PRO A 206 8.70 15.65 25.93
C PRO A 206 7.71 14.86 25.05
N SER A 207 6.54 14.54 25.59
CA SER A 207 5.53 13.73 24.88
C SER A 207 4.95 14.39 23.63
N ASP A 208 5.12 15.71 23.49
CA ASP A 208 4.72 16.53 22.35
C ASP A 208 5.87 16.83 21.36
N ASP A 209 7.09 16.30 21.59
CA ASP A 209 8.20 16.41 20.63
C ASP A 209 7.97 15.52 19.40
N PHE A 210 8.28 15.99 18.19
CA PHE A 210 8.12 15.22 16.94
C PHE A 210 8.92 13.92 16.88
N GLY A 211 10.04 13.82 17.60
CA GLY A 211 10.78 12.57 17.71
C GLY A 211 10.51 11.78 18.98
N TYR A 212 9.48 12.13 19.75
CA TYR A 212 8.97 11.26 20.81
C TYR A 212 8.38 10.00 20.19
N GLY A 213 8.74 8.84 20.75
CA GLY A 213 8.20 7.57 20.35
C GLY A 213 8.65 6.42 21.23
N THR A 214 7.91 5.32 21.16
CA THR A 214 8.17 4.08 21.91
C THR A 214 8.22 2.89 20.97
N MET A 215 8.92 1.84 21.37
CA MET A 215 8.94 0.55 20.67
C MET A 215 8.80 -0.59 21.68
N SER A 216 8.36 -1.77 21.26
CA SER A 216 8.36 -2.95 22.10
C SER A 216 8.61 -4.23 21.29
N LEU A 217 9.28 -5.19 21.92
CA LEU A 217 9.41 -6.57 21.45
C LEU A 217 8.85 -7.49 22.52
N THR A 218 7.75 -8.16 22.21
CA THR A 218 6.97 -8.92 23.20
C THR A 218 6.65 -10.33 22.74
N THR A 219 6.30 -11.18 23.68
CA THR A 219 5.81 -12.54 23.47
C THR A 219 4.80 -12.91 24.56
N THR A 220 3.99 -13.93 24.30
CA THR A 220 3.15 -14.60 25.29
C THR A 220 3.76 -15.88 25.82
N ASP A 221 4.90 -16.33 25.27
CA ASP A 221 5.56 -17.55 25.72
C ASP A 221 6.10 -17.36 27.15
N PRO A 222 5.80 -18.26 28.10
CA PRO A 222 6.29 -18.15 29.46
C PRO A 222 7.77 -18.54 29.63
N SER A 223 8.35 -19.26 28.66
CA SER A 223 9.74 -19.72 28.72
C SER A 223 10.67 -18.74 28.02
N THR A 224 10.99 -17.65 28.72
CA THR A 224 11.82 -16.58 28.19
C THR A 224 13.19 -16.47 28.85
N THR A 225 14.15 -16.00 28.09
CA THR A 225 15.45 -15.53 28.58
C THR A 225 15.66 -14.08 28.12
N VAL A 226 16.32 -13.24 28.93
CA VAL A 226 16.33 -11.80 28.67
C VAL A 226 17.64 -11.15 29.08
N LYS A 227 18.17 -10.32 28.18
CA LYS A 227 19.23 -9.34 28.46
C LYS A 227 18.61 -7.96 28.24
N PRO A 228 18.02 -7.33 29.28
CA PRO A 228 17.22 -6.11 29.10
C PRO A 228 17.98 -4.98 28.42
N GLN A 229 19.27 -4.86 28.74
CA GLN A 229 20.15 -3.89 28.10
C GLN A 229 21.52 -4.51 27.88
N TRP A 230 22.09 -4.30 26.70
CA TRP A 230 23.49 -4.59 26.41
C TRP A 230 24.40 -3.60 27.14
N ALA A 231 25.65 -4.01 27.39
CA ALA A 231 26.65 -3.08 27.88
C ALA A 231 26.89 -1.96 26.86
N VAL A 232 26.89 -0.72 27.32
CA VAL A 232 27.09 0.48 26.49
C VAL A 232 28.55 0.93 26.59
N GLY A 233 29.17 1.21 25.46
CA GLY A 233 30.55 1.67 25.35
C GLY A 233 30.80 2.42 24.04
N PHE A 234 32.02 2.93 23.84
CA PHE A 234 32.42 3.53 22.56
C PHE A 234 32.71 2.49 21.46
N TRP A 235 32.97 1.26 21.87
CA TRP A 235 33.24 0.10 21.01
C TRP A 235 32.05 -0.87 21.04
N PRO A 236 31.93 -1.77 20.05
CA PRO A 236 30.80 -2.71 19.94
C PRO A 236 30.87 -3.88 20.93
N ASP A 237 31.34 -3.64 22.16
CA ASP A 237 31.55 -4.68 23.18
C ASP A 237 30.23 -5.35 23.61
N GLY A 238 29.15 -4.58 23.70
CA GLY A 238 27.81 -5.10 24.01
C GLY A 238 27.37 -6.20 23.04
N ALA A 239 27.66 -6.04 21.74
CA ALA A 239 27.36 -7.07 20.73
C ALA A 239 28.20 -8.33 20.92
N ARG A 240 29.48 -8.17 21.31
CA ARG A 240 30.37 -9.31 21.61
C ARG A 240 29.92 -10.06 22.86
N LEU A 241 29.52 -9.34 23.92
CA LEU A 241 29.02 -9.93 25.16
C LEU A 241 27.72 -10.69 24.90
N PHE A 242 26.76 -10.08 24.19
CA PHE A 242 25.55 -10.76 23.74
C PHE A 242 25.86 -12.06 23.00
N TRP A 243 26.71 -11.99 21.95
CA TRP A 243 26.97 -13.17 21.14
C TRP A 243 27.68 -14.27 21.93
N THR A 244 28.60 -13.91 22.82
CA THR A 244 29.32 -14.89 23.67
C THR A 244 28.35 -15.63 24.58
N ASP A 245 27.51 -14.89 25.31
CA ASP A 245 26.48 -15.40 26.22
C ASP A 245 25.52 -16.32 25.46
N PHE A 246 24.90 -15.80 24.38
CA PHE A 246 23.94 -16.55 23.58
C PHE A 246 24.53 -17.80 22.93
N SER A 247 25.79 -17.77 22.48
CA SER A 247 26.42 -18.90 21.79
C SER A 247 26.90 -20.01 22.73
N ASP A 248 27.03 -19.74 24.03
CA ASP A 248 27.54 -20.72 25.01
C ASP A 248 26.49 -21.77 25.36
N ASP A 249 25.30 -21.32 25.75
CA ASP A 249 24.21 -22.19 26.19
C ASP A 249 22.82 -21.84 25.63
N GLY A 250 22.72 -20.77 24.82
CA GLY A 250 21.44 -20.29 24.29
C GLY A 250 20.63 -19.47 25.29
N LEU A 251 21.19 -19.12 26.44
CA LEU A 251 20.55 -18.27 27.44
C LEU A 251 21.14 -16.85 27.39
N LEU A 252 20.42 -15.92 28.01
CA LEU A 252 20.77 -14.51 28.10
C LEU A 252 20.70 -14.09 29.56
N ALA A 253 21.84 -13.69 30.12
CA ALA A 253 21.93 -13.11 31.45
C ALA A 253 21.86 -11.58 31.39
N PRO A 254 21.23 -10.91 32.37
CA PRO A 254 21.37 -9.47 32.53
C PRO A 254 22.83 -9.08 32.70
N GLU A 255 23.23 -7.97 32.08
CA GLU A 255 24.60 -7.46 32.24
C GLU A 255 24.83 -7.04 33.70
N PRO A 256 25.94 -7.46 34.34
CA PRO A 256 26.23 -7.09 35.72
C PRO A 256 26.57 -5.61 35.88
N ARG A 257 26.95 -4.93 34.79
CA ARG A 257 27.21 -3.49 34.70
C ARG A 257 26.65 -2.96 33.39
N ALA A 258 26.06 -1.77 33.40
CA ALA A 258 25.46 -1.18 32.21
C ALA A 258 26.51 -0.59 31.24
N THR A 259 27.75 -0.39 31.70
CA THR A 259 28.92 -0.01 30.90
C THR A 259 30.19 -0.68 31.43
N LEU A 260 31.12 -1.01 30.53
CA LEU A 260 32.48 -1.44 30.87
C LEU A 260 33.47 -0.27 30.98
N GLU A 261 33.02 0.95 30.70
CA GLU A 261 33.85 2.15 30.73
C GLU A 261 34.00 2.61 32.19
N ASP A 262 35.22 2.64 32.70
CA ASP A 262 35.50 3.10 34.07
C ASP A 262 35.96 4.58 34.11
N ARG A 263 36.44 5.11 32.98
CA ARG A 263 36.93 6.49 32.79
C ARG A 263 36.79 6.87 31.31
N PRO A 264 36.59 8.15 30.94
CA PRO A 264 36.68 8.57 29.54
C PRO A 264 38.15 8.47 29.09
N ARG A 265 38.58 7.29 28.64
CA ARG A 265 39.92 7.04 28.10
C ARG A 265 39.76 6.40 26.73
N GLY A 266 40.29 7.05 25.70
CA GLY A 266 40.18 6.56 24.33
C GLY A 266 40.50 7.66 23.32
N LEU A 267 40.51 7.31 22.03
CA LEU A 267 40.81 8.21 20.91
C LEU A 267 39.88 9.45 20.84
N PHE A 268 38.73 9.39 21.53
CA PHE A 268 37.67 10.39 21.52
C PHE A 268 37.42 11.04 22.89
N ALA A 269 38.25 10.75 23.89
CA ALA A 269 38.17 11.46 25.16
C ALA A 269 38.77 12.86 24.97
N ASP A 270 38.03 13.91 25.34
CA ASP A 270 38.61 15.24 25.52
C ASP A 270 39.86 15.10 26.41
N SER A 271 40.91 15.88 26.11
CA SER A 271 42.18 15.84 26.85
C SER A 271 42.07 16.20 28.34
N ASP A 272 40.85 16.43 28.84
CA ASP A 272 40.59 16.90 30.19
C ASP A 272 40.58 15.73 31.19
N THR A 273 41.62 15.72 32.02
CA THR A 273 41.96 14.70 33.02
C THR A 273 41.08 14.80 34.27
N GLY A 274 39.76 14.69 34.11
CA GLY A 274 38.83 14.59 35.23
C GLY A 274 39.00 13.30 36.04
N GLY A 275 38.62 13.34 37.33
CA GLY A 275 38.61 12.18 38.24
C GLY A 275 37.62 11.08 37.84
N GLU A 276 37.45 10.06 38.69
CA GLU A 276 36.44 9.01 38.47
C GLU A 276 35.04 9.63 38.34
N LEU A 277 34.38 9.35 37.22
CA LEU A 277 33.01 9.77 36.95
C LEU A 277 32.03 8.78 37.59
N THR A 278 30.87 9.27 38.04
CA THR A 278 29.76 8.39 38.39
C THR A 278 29.22 7.69 37.14
N GLU A 279 28.50 6.58 37.30
CA GLU A 279 27.85 5.89 36.19
C GLU A 279 26.90 6.84 35.44
N GLU A 280 26.15 7.68 36.15
CA GLU A 280 25.28 8.71 35.56
C GLU A 280 26.06 9.70 34.66
N GLN A 281 27.20 10.22 35.15
CA GLN A 281 28.07 11.12 34.38
C GLN A 281 28.74 10.44 33.18
N LEU A 282 29.02 9.13 33.26
CA LEU A 282 29.49 8.36 32.12
C LEU A 282 28.39 8.19 31.08
N PHE A 283 27.18 7.85 31.51
CA PHE A 283 26.03 7.66 30.63
C PHE A 283 25.61 8.93 29.88
N GLU A 284 25.92 10.12 30.41
CA GLU A 284 25.78 11.39 29.69
C GLU A 284 26.77 11.53 28.51
N LYS A 285 27.96 10.92 28.61
CA LYS A 285 29.04 10.97 27.61
C LYS A 285 29.04 9.80 26.64
N LEU A 286 28.45 8.67 27.02
CA LEU A 286 28.34 7.48 26.18
C LEU A 286 27.33 7.67 25.06
N PRO A 287 27.42 6.87 23.98
CA PRO A 287 26.35 6.77 23.00
C PRO A 287 25.00 6.55 23.70
N ARG A 288 24.00 7.34 23.32
CA ARG A 288 22.67 7.32 23.94
C ARG A 288 21.79 6.17 23.46
N LEU A 289 22.22 5.49 22.40
CA LEU A 289 21.60 4.31 21.83
C LEU A 289 21.53 3.18 22.87
N ARG A 290 20.41 2.46 22.92
CA ARG A 290 20.24 1.30 23.80
C ARG A 290 19.71 0.13 23.00
N THR A 291 20.29 -1.04 23.26
CA THR A 291 19.94 -2.32 22.64
C THR A 291 19.58 -3.31 23.74
N GLY A 292 18.54 -4.10 23.52
CA GLY A 292 18.14 -5.18 24.43
C GLY A 292 17.77 -6.44 23.64
N SER A 293 17.82 -7.60 24.31
CA SER A 293 17.50 -8.89 23.69
C SER A 293 16.49 -9.69 24.50
N LEU A 294 15.48 -10.21 23.80
CA LEU A 294 14.47 -11.13 24.30
C LEU A 294 14.61 -12.47 23.59
N GLY A 295 14.69 -13.57 24.33
CA GLY A 295 14.69 -14.92 23.79
C GLY A 295 13.55 -15.79 24.33
N ILE A 296 13.11 -16.74 23.51
CA ILE A 296 12.17 -17.82 23.85
C ILE A 296 12.95 -19.14 23.80
N VAL A 297 12.85 -19.96 24.85
CA VAL A 297 13.68 -21.15 25.08
C VAL A 297 12.82 -22.40 25.17
N HIS A 298 13.10 -23.42 24.37
CA HIS A 298 12.40 -24.71 24.45
C HIS A 298 13.32 -25.89 24.14
N GLU A 299 12.99 -27.06 24.66
CA GLU A 299 13.54 -28.33 24.18
C GLU A 299 12.52 -29.00 23.27
N LEU A 300 12.95 -29.43 22.08
CA LEU A 300 12.12 -30.10 21.08
C LEU A 300 12.45 -31.59 21.04
N ALA A 301 11.45 -32.44 21.23
CA ALA A 301 11.57 -33.88 21.06
C ALA A 301 11.81 -34.26 19.57
N PRO A 302 12.29 -35.48 19.27
CA PRO A 302 12.40 -35.98 17.91
C PRO A 302 11.10 -35.83 17.11
N GLY A 303 11.16 -35.15 15.96
CA GLY A 303 10.00 -34.87 15.10
C GLY A 303 9.08 -33.76 15.60
N GLU A 304 9.34 -33.14 16.76
CA GLU A 304 8.53 -32.04 17.27
C GLU A 304 8.73 -30.78 16.42
N THR A 305 7.62 -30.08 16.15
CA THR A 305 7.62 -28.72 15.61
C THR A 305 7.09 -27.77 16.67
N ARG A 306 7.80 -26.67 16.91
CA ARG A 306 7.38 -25.65 17.87
C ARG A 306 7.50 -24.25 17.29
N THR A 307 6.55 -23.41 17.68
CA THR A 307 6.46 -22.01 17.29
C THR A 307 7.12 -21.11 18.34
N PHE A 308 7.91 -20.15 17.88
CA PHE A 308 8.51 -19.06 18.65
C PHE A 308 7.94 -17.74 18.11
N GLU A 309 7.00 -17.15 18.83
CA GLU A 309 6.23 -15.99 18.38
C GLU A 309 6.64 -14.70 19.08
N PHE A 310 6.95 -13.68 18.27
CA PHE A 310 7.28 -12.34 18.71
C PHE A 310 6.34 -11.32 18.07
N VAL A 311 6.02 -10.28 18.81
CA VAL A 311 5.38 -9.07 18.29
C VAL A 311 6.36 -7.91 18.41
N LEU A 312 6.65 -7.28 17.28
CA LEU A 312 7.36 -6.01 17.20
C LEU A 312 6.32 -4.90 17.06
N SER A 313 6.28 -3.94 17.98
CA SER A 313 5.35 -2.80 17.93
C SER A 313 6.06 -1.46 18.12
N TRP A 314 5.43 -0.40 17.66
CA TRP A 314 5.94 0.97 17.75
C TRP A 314 4.81 1.98 17.96
N SER A 315 5.16 3.18 18.43
CA SER A 315 4.24 4.32 18.47
C SER A 315 5.04 5.62 18.37
N PHE A 316 4.77 6.38 17.31
CA PHE A 316 5.36 7.69 17.01
C PHE A 316 4.21 8.69 16.82
N PRO A 317 3.60 9.18 17.91
CA PRO A 317 2.29 9.79 17.88
C PRO A 317 2.23 11.13 17.13
N ASN A 318 3.34 11.87 17.10
CA ASN A 318 3.33 13.28 16.72
C ASN A 318 3.74 13.48 15.26
N ARG A 319 2.81 13.91 14.42
CA ARG A 319 3.07 14.37 13.05
C ARG A 319 3.07 15.88 12.98
N HIS A 320 3.83 16.41 12.04
CA HIS A 320 3.70 17.81 11.64
C HIS A 320 2.29 18.08 11.12
N ARG A 321 1.66 19.18 11.57
CA ARG A 321 0.38 19.66 11.03
C ARG A 321 0.63 20.42 9.72
N GLY A 322 1.10 19.68 8.72
CA GLY A 322 1.50 20.18 7.41
C GLY A 322 2.05 19.04 6.57
N TRP A 323 2.26 19.29 5.29
CA TRP A 323 2.84 18.28 4.41
C TRP A 323 4.36 18.25 4.59
N LEU A 324 5.05 19.40 4.52
CA LEU A 324 6.51 19.51 4.49
C LEU A 324 7.10 18.70 3.33
N GLY A 325 6.48 18.82 2.16
CA GLY A 325 6.92 18.16 0.95
C GLY A 325 8.08 18.90 0.25
N HIS A 326 8.16 18.73 -1.06
CA HIS A 326 9.28 19.22 -1.86
C HIS A 326 8.89 20.24 -2.94
N ILE A 327 7.60 20.58 -3.10
CA ILE A 327 7.11 21.51 -4.13
C ILE A 327 6.75 22.87 -3.51
N ILE A 328 6.07 22.89 -2.36
CA ILE A 328 5.68 24.12 -1.65
C ILE A 328 6.49 24.25 -0.37
N PHE A 329 7.09 25.42 -0.18
CA PHE A 329 7.95 25.71 0.97
C PHE A 329 7.22 26.33 2.18
N ASP A 330 5.94 26.67 2.05
CA ASP A 330 5.17 27.38 3.10
C ASP A 330 4.07 26.49 3.68
N ASP A 331 4.41 25.75 4.74
CA ASP A 331 3.47 25.07 5.63
C ASP A 331 3.40 25.85 6.96
N PRO A 332 2.49 26.84 7.09
CA PRO A 332 2.49 27.79 8.21
C PRO A 332 2.29 27.13 9.58
N HIS A 333 1.65 25.95 9.59
CA HIS A 333 1.37 25.17 10.79
C HIS A 333 2.29 23.95 10.93
N GLY A 334 3.33 23.80 10.09
CA GLY A 334 4.24 22.65 10.14
C GLY A 334 5.01 22.50 11.46
N GLY A 335 5.10 23.57 12.27
CA GLY A 335 5.67 23.51 13.63
C GLY A 335 4.70 22.98 14.70
N GLU A 336 3.43 22.77 14.37
CA GLU A 336 2.39 22.27 15.28
C GLU A 336 2.24 20.75 15.16
N VAL A 337 1.76 20.12 16.23
CA VAL A 337 1.51 18.68 16.27
C VAL A 337 0.07 18.37 15.87
N VAL A 338 -0.09 17.41 14.96
CA VAL A 338 -1.33 16.63 14.78
C VAL A 338 -1.02 15.18 15.10
N ARG A 339 -1.88 14.49 15.86
CA ARG A 339 -1.61 13.09 16.22
C ARG A 339 -2.04 12.10 15.16
N ASN A 340 -1.25 11.05 15.00
CA ASN A 340 -1.66 9.85 14.30
C ASN A 340 -2.92 9.24 14.92
N ARG A 341 -3.84 8.74 14.08
CA ARG A 341 -5.07 8.08 14.53
C ARG A 341 -4.79 6.88 15.44
N TYR A 342 -3.84 6.01 15.07
CA TYR A 342 -3.52 4.83 15.87
C TYR A 342 -3.07 5.19 17.30
N ALA A 343 -2.43 6.35 17.50
CA ALA A 343 -1.97 6.80 18.81
C ALA A 343 -3.13 7.23 19.75
N THR A 344 -4.31 7.49 19.18
CA THR A 344 -5.54 7.73 19.95
C THR A 344 -6.20 6.44 20.44
N LEU A 345 -5.86 5.30 19.82
CA LEU A 345 -6.35 3.96 20.17
C LEU A 345 -5.38 3.26 21.12
N TRP A 346 -4.08 3.37 20.82
CA TRP A 346 -3.00 2.80 21.62
C TRP A 346 -2.00 3.89 22.00
N PRO A 347 -1.91 4.26 23.29
CA PRO A 347 -1.08 5.39 23.71
C PRO A 347 0.43 5.16 23.52
N ASP A 348 0.87 3.90 23.53
CA ASP A 348 2.27 3.52 23.33
C ASP A 348 2.42 2.16 22.62
N ALA A 349 3.65 1.78 22.29
CA ALA A 349 3.95 0.52 21.63
C ALA A 349 3.57 -0.72 22.48
N TRP A 350 3.64 -0.62 23.81
CA TRP A 350 3.28 -1.74 24.69
C TRP A 350 1.77 -2.01 24.65
N ALA A 351 0.96 -0.95 24.69
CA ALA A 351 -0.49 -1.04 24.56
C ALA A 351 -0.91 -1.64 23.21
N ALA A 352 -0.27 -1.24 22.11
CA ALA A 352 -0.51 -1.82 20.79
C ALA A 352 -0.15 -3.31 20.74
N ALA A 353 0.98 -3.71 21.32
CA ALA A 353 1.39 -5.12 21.39
C ALA A 353 0.45 -5.96 22.27
N ALA A 354 0.06 -5.44 23.44
CA ALA A 354 -0.81 -6.16 24.36
C ALA A 354 -2.20 -6.40 23.76
N ASP A 355 -2.75 -5.38 23.08
CA ASP A 355 -4.01 -5.51 22.36
C ASP A 355 -3.89 -6.46 21.16
N LEU A 356 -2.78 -6.40 20.40
CA LEU A 356 -2.53 -7.37 19.32
C LEU A 356 -2.52 -8.80 19.86
N HIS A 357 -1.73 -9.11 20.89
CA HIS A 357 -1.70 -10.45 21.49
C HIS A 357 -3.08 -10.93 21.92
N THR A 358 -3.87 -10.04 22.54
CA THR A 358 -5.22 -10.34 23.01
C THR A 358 -6.16 -10.69 21.85
N ARG A 359 -6.08 -9.97 20.73
CA ARG A 359 -6.99 -10.11 19.58
C ARG A 359 -6.40 -10.96 18.45
N LEU A 360 -5.16 -11.43 18.57
CA LEU A 360 -4.40 -12.08 17.50
C LEU A 360 -5.15 -13.24 16.84
N PRO A 361 -5.79 -14.18 17.57
CA PRO A 361 -6.50 -15.29 16.93
C PRO A 361 -7.61 -14.81 15.97
N GLN A 362 -8.34 -13.75 16.34
CA GLN A 362 -9.41 -13.19 15.51
C GLN A 362 -8.85 -12.41 14.32
N LEU A 363 -7.85 -11.56 14.57
CA LEU A 363 -7.24 -10.72 13.55
C LEU A 363 -6.50 -11.56 12.48
N GLU A 364 -5.79 -12.60 12.90
CA GLU A 364 -5.11 -13.54 12.02
C GLU A 364 -6.11 -14.39 11.22
N ALA A 365 -7.21 -14.84 11.83
CA ALA A 365 -8.24 -15.59 11.12
C ALA A 365 -8.86 -14.75 9.99
N SER A 366 -9.18 -13.47 10.27
CA SER A 366 -9.68 -12.53 9.25
C SER A 366 -8.65 -12.26 8.15
N THR A 367 -7.40 -12.00 8.53
CA THR A 367 -6.29 -11.79 7.58
C THR A 367 -6.08 -13.01 6.67
N THR A 368 -6.11 -14.21 7.25
CA THR A 368 -5.95 -15.47 6.50
C THR A 368 -7.13 -15.70 5.56
N ALA A 369 -8.37 -15.48 6.02
CA ALA A 369 -9.55 -15.58 5.19
C ALA A 369 -9.51 -14.59 4.00
N PHE A 370 -8.96 -13.39 4.20
CA PHE A 370 -8.75 -12.41 3.14
C PHE A 370 -7.71 -12.90 2.12
N VAL A 371 -6.55 -13.37 2.58
CA VAL A 371 -5.49 -13.94 1.73
C VAL A 371 -6.02 -15.13 0.92
N ASP A 372 -6.79 -16.02 1.54
CA ASP A 372 -7.40 -17.17 0.86
C ASP A 372 -8.47 -16.76 -0.15
N ALA A 373 -9.28 -15.75 0.15
CA ALA A 373 -10.28 -15.23 -0.78
C ALA A 373 -9.65 -14.57 -2.01
N LEU A 374 -8.56 -13.81 -1.83
CA LEU A 374 -7.89 -13.11 -2.92
C LEU A 374 -7.04 -14.05 -3.79
N TYR A 375 -6.18 -14.85 -3.15
CA TYR A 375 -5.16 -15.61 -3.85
C TYR A 375 -5.53 -17.10 -4.05
N GLY A 376 -6.52 -17.61 -3.33
CA GLY A 376 -6.98 -19.01 -3.46
C GLY A 376 -8.08 -19.24 -4.50
N GLY A 377 -8.47 -18.19 -5.21
CA GLY A 377 -9.60 -18.14 -6.11
C GLY A 377 -9.34 -18.49 -7.57
N GLY A 378 -10.26 -18.07 -8.44
CA GLY A 378 -10.25 -18.27 -9.89
C GLY A 378 -9.55 -17.18 -10.71
N LEU A 379 -8.83 -16.26 -10.06
CA LEU A 379 -8.06 -15.22 -10.76
C LEU A 379 -6.81 -15.82 -11.42
N ASP A 380 -6.37 -15.24 -12.54
CA ASP A 380 -5.02 -15.52 -13.07
C ASP A 380 -3.98 -15.09 -12.01
N PRO A 381 -2.93 -15.90 -11.75
CA PRO A 381 -1.91 -15.57 -10.76
C PRO A 381 -1.28 -14.19 -10.91
N VAL A 382 -1.14 -13.67 -12.14
CA VAL A 382 -0.58 -12.31 -12.35
C VAL A 382 -1.53 -11.23 -11.82
N VAL A 383 -2.84 -11.45 -11.93
CA VAL A 383 -3.87 -10.52 -11.43
C VAL A 383 -3.92 -10.56 -9.91
N ALA A 384 -3.93 -11.75 -9.31
CA ALA A 384 -3.92 -11.88 -7.85
C ALA A 384 -2.65 -11.26 -7.25
N ASP A 385 -1.48 -11.47 -7.88
CA ASP A 385 -0.21 -10.85 -7.48
C ASP A 385 -0.26 -9.32 -7.59
N ALA A 386 -0.68 -8.76 -8.73
CA ALA A 386 -0.79 -7.31 -8.94
C ALA A 386 -1.74 -6.65 -7.93
N VAL A 387 -2.95 -7.20 -7.77
CA VAL A 387 -3.97 -6.68 -6.83
C VAL A 387 -3.44 -6.70 -5.41
N GLY A 388 -2.94 -7.86 -4.95
CA GLY A 388 -2.52 -8.01 -3.57
C GLY A 388 -1.23 -7.25 -3.25
N ALA A 389 -0.25 -7.27 -4.14
CA ALA A 389 1.03 -6.62 -3.89
C ALA A 389 0.90 -5.09 -3.75
N ASN A 390 0.02 -4.47 -4.54
CA ASN A 390 -0.19 -3.03 -4.52
C ASN A 390 -1.01 -2.54 -3.32
N ILE A 391 -1.65 -3.43 -2.54
CA ILE A 391 -2.21 -3.08 -1.22
C ILE A 391 -1.10 -2.49 -0.31
N ALA A 392 0.16 -2.92 -0.50
CA ALA A 392 1.30 -2.39 0.24
C ALA A 392 1.43 -0.87 0.15
N ALA A 393 1.02 -0.22 -0.95
CA ALA A 393 1.06 1.23 -1.07
C ALA A 393 0.08 1.94 -0.12
N ALA A 394 -1.08 1.33 0.18
CA ALA A 394 -2.01 1.84 1.17
C ALA A 394 -1.49 1.72 2.63
N ARG A 395 -0.48 0.88 2.85
CA ARG A 395 0.14 0.60 4.16
C ARG A 395 1.61 1.03 4.23
N SER A 396 2.07 1.79 3.25
CA SER A 396 3.38 2.42 3.24
C SER A 396 3.31 3.80 3.91
N THR A 397 4.43 4.53 3.90
CA THR A 397 4.50 5.94 4.30
C THR A 397 3.78 6.90 3.35
N THR A 398 3.26 6.42 2.21
CA THR A 398 2.44 7.19 1.28
C THR A 398 1.09 7.57 1.89
N CYS A 399 0.51 6.70 2.72
CA CYS A 399 -0.82 6.92 3.29
C CYS A 399 -0.75 7.08 4.81
N PHE A 400 -1.54 7.99 5.38
CA PHE A 400 -1.66 8.14 6.82
C PHE A 400 -3.04 8.63 7.27
N VAL A 401 -3.34 8.39 8.54
CA VAL A 401 -4.62 8.78 9.16
C VAL A 401 -4.32 9.56 10.43
N VAL A 402 -4.91 10.74 10.55
CA VAL A 402 -4.74 11.64 11.69
C VAL A 402 -6.05 11.88 12.41
N GLU A 403 -5.98 12.37 13.65
CA GLU A 403 -7.13 13.06 14.26
C GLU A 403 -7.49 14.30 13.44
N THR A 404 -8.73 14.82 13.60
CA THR A 404 -9.23 15.94 12.79
C THR A 404 -8.26 17.13 12.80
N PRO A 405 -7.58 17.41 11.67
CA PRO A 405 -6.61 18.49 11.59
C PRO A 405 -7.27 19.84 11.32
N ASN A 406 -8.51 19.83 10.82
CA ASN A 406 -9.31 21.00 10.49
C ASN A 406 -10.73 20.88 11.08
N PRO A 407 -11.14 21.77 12.01
CA PRO A 407 -12.46 21.71 12.63
C PRO A 407 -13.65 21.75 11.65
N ALA A 408 -13.47 22.29 10.44
CA ALA A 408 -14.52 22.35 9.42
C ALA A 408 -14.94 20.96 8.90
N LEU A 409 -14.13 19.92 9.12
CA LEU A 409 -14.44 18.53 8.75
C LEU A 409 -15.27 17.80 9.81
N GLY A 410 -15.48 18.41 10.99
CA GLY A 410 -16.07 17.74 12.14
C GLY A 410 -15.10 16.80 12.88
N GLU A 411 -15.64 16.03 13.82
CA GLU A 411 -14.88 15.03 14.57
C GLU A 411 -14.77 13.72 13.76
N GLY A 412 -13.57 13.14 13.74
CA GLY A 412 -13.33 11.85 13.11
C GLY A 412 -11.89 11.69 12.62
N PRO A 413 -11.51 10.47 12.19
CA PRO A 413 -10.26 10.24 11.49
C PRO A 413 -10.29 10.92 10.11
N VAL A 414 -9.15 11.49 9.70
CA VAL A 414 -8.98 12.06 8.36
C VAL A 414 -7.87 11.31 7.64
N PHE A 415 -8.23 10.67 6.53
CA PHE A 415 -7.30 10.03 5.63
C PHE A 415 -6.58 11.08 4.77
N LEU A 416 -5.26 10.99 4.77
CA LEU A 416 -4.37 11.85 4.01
C LEU A 416 -3.33 10.99 3.32
N ALA A 417 -2.93 11.39 2.13
CA ALA A 417 -1.93 10.65 1.42
C ALA A 417 -1.12 11.52 0.46
N TRP A 418 0.12 11.09 0.27
CA TRP A 418 1.02 11.59 -0.75
C TRP A 418 0.68 10.96 -2.11
N GLU A 419 1.29 11.44 -3.19
CA GLU A 419 1.25 10.69 -4.45
C GLU A 419 2.10 9.42 -4.36
N GLY A 420 3.18 9.49 -3.61
CA GLY A 420 4.11 8.40 -3.33
C GLY A 420 5.11 8.85 -2.28
N SER A 421 6.27 8.21 -2.23
CA SER A 421 7.28 8.54 -1.22
C SER A 421 8.69 8.51 -1.81
N PHE A 422 9.40 9.62 -1.74
CA PHE A 422 10.85 9.58 -1.93
C PHE A 422 11.51 8.88 -0.75
N ASP A 423 12.83 8.69 -0.82
CA ASP A 423 13.55 7.94 0.21
C ASP A 423 13.44 8.55 1.61
N ARG A 424 13.18 9.86 1.71
CA ARG A 424 13.24 10.65 2.96
C ARG A 424 12.05 11.59 3.18
N GLY A 425 11.05 11.57 2.31
CA GLY A 425 9.95 12.54 2.34
C GLY A 425 8.82 12.16 1.40
N GLY A 426 7.64 12.73 1.64
CA GLY A 426 6.50 12.56 0.76
C GLY A 426 6.78 13.05 -0.65
N SER A 427 6.29 12.31 -1.64
CA SER A 427 6.29 12.78 -3.02
C SER A 427 5.05 13.62 -3.25
N CYS A 428 5.30 14.92 -3.44
CA CYS A 428 4.38 15.98 -3.81
C CYS A 428 3.28 16.25 -2.76
N GLU A 429 3.12 17.49 -2.31
CA GLU A 429 2.21 17.87 -1.23
C GLU A 429 0.74 17.66 -1.59
N GLY A 430 -0.06 17.28 -0.60
CA GLY A 430 -1.50 17.11 -0.76
C GLY A 430 -1.88 15.74 -1.31
N THR A 431 -3.07 15.28 -0.93
CA THR A 431 -3.75 14.19 -1.64
C THR A 431 -4.07 14.67 -3.05
N CYS A 432 -3.20 14.32 -4.00
CA CYS A 432 -3.25 14.85 -5.35
C CYS A 432 -4.35 14.19 -6.18
N THR A 433 -5.43 14.91 -6.47
CA THR A 433 -6.68 14.31 -6.97
C THR A 433 -6.52 13.69 -8.35
N HIS A 434 -5.67 14.22 -9.23
CA HIS A 434 -5.44 13.64 -10.56
C HIS A 434 -4.65 12.30 -10.51
N VAL A 435 -3.85 12.03 -9.47
CA VAL A 435 -3.17 10.74 -9.24
C VAL A 435 -4.13 9.79 -8.53
N TRP A 436 -4.75 10.27 -7.46
CA TRP A 436 -5.68 9.50 -6.63
C TRP A 436 -6.99 9.19 -7.34
N SER A 437 -7.28 9.82 -8.48
CA SER A 437 -8.38 9.43 -9.37
C SER A 437 -8.26 7.97 -9.83
N TYR A 438 -7.03 7.50 -10.09
CA TYR A 438 -6.76 6.13 -10.53
C TYR A 438 -6.88 5.12 -9.39
N ALA A 439 -6.61 5.54 -8.15
CA ALA A 439 -6.57 4.66 -6.99
C ALA A 439 -7.95 4.05 -6.68
N GLN A 440 -8.00 2.72 -6.66
CA GLN A 440 -9.22 1.97 -6.33
C GLN A 440 -9.08 1.20 -5.01
N THR A 441 -7.96 0.55 -4.73
CA THR A 441 -7.80 -0.36 -3.57
C THR A 441 -8.40 0.13 -2.24
N VAL A 442 -8.14 1.38 -1.83
CA VAL A 442 -8.60 1.91 -0.54
C VAL A 442 -10.13 1.99 -0.47
N ALA A 443 -10.82 2.37 -1.55
CA ALA A 443 -12.27 2.53 -1.53
C ALA A 443 -13.04 1.22 -1.36
N TRP A 444 -12.45 0.09 -1.77
CA TRP A 444 -13.09 -1.22 -1.68
C TRP A 444 -12.68 -2.01 -0.44
N LEU A 445 -11.54 -1.67 0.16
CA LEU A 445 -11.08 -2.27 1.43
C LEU A 445 -11.48 -1.44 2.65
N PHE A 446 -11.42 -0.10 2.55
CA PHE A 446 -11.62 0.84 3.65
C PHE A 446 -12.45 2.05 3.18
N PRO A 447 -13.72 1.85 2.76
CA PRO A 447 -14.55 2.91 2.18
C PRO A 447 -14.72 4.15 3.08
N GLU A 448 -14.63 3.99 4.40
CA GLU A 448 -14.66 5.11 5.33
C GLU A 448 -13.51 6.11 5.14
N LEU A 449 -12.30 5.63 4.80
CA LEU A 449 -11.14 6.49 4.58
C LEU A 449 -11.33 7.35 3.33
N GLU A 450 -11.85 6.76 2.25
CA GLU A 450 -12.13 7.48 1.01
C GLU A 450 -13.26 8.50 1.17
N ARG A 451 -14.32 8.17 1.91
CA ARG A 451 -15.34 9.18 2.28
C ARG A 451 -14.74 10.35 3.06
N SER A 452 -13.77 10.10 3.95
CA SER A 452 -13.07 11.18 4.66
C SER A 452 -12.25 12.07 3.70
N ALA A 453 -11.60 11.48 2.69
CA ALA A 453 -10.88 12.24 1.66
C ALA A 453 -11.82 13.09 0.78
N ARG A 454 -12.99 12.57 0.40
CA ARG A 454 -14.00 13.34 -0.35
C ARG A 454 -14.48 14.57 0.44
N ARG A 455 -14.61 14.47 1.76
CA ARG A 455 -14.96 15.64 2.60
C ARG A 455 -13.88 16.73 2.51
N VAL A 456 -12.60 16.36 2.54
CA VAL A 456 -11.51 17.34 2.35
C VAL A 456 -11.64 18.04 0.99
N GLU A 457 -11.78 17.28 -0.08
CA GLU A 457 -11.81 17.82 -1.45
C GLU A 457 -13.04 18.72 -1.71
N PHE A 458 -14.22 18.33 -1.23
CA PHE A 458 -15.46 19.10 -1.47
C PHE A 458 -15.75 20.20 -0.46
N LEU A 459 -15.39 20.02 0.82
CA LEU A 459 -15.70 21.00 1.86
C LEU A 459 -14.59 22.04 2.06
N LEU A 460 -13.33 21.70 1.71
CA LEU A 460 -12.19 22.59 1.89
C LEU A 460 -11.60 23.07 0.57
N GLU A 461 -11.37 22.17 -0.39
CA GLU A 461 -10.61 22.47 -1.62
C GLU A 461 -11.46 22.94 -2.80
N THR A 462 -12.79 22.90 -2.67
CA THR A 462 -13.72 23.40 -3.69
C THR A 462 -14.23 24.77 -3.29
N ASP A 463 -13.97 25.78 -4.13
CA ASP A 463 -14.41 27.14 -3.86
C ASP A 463 -15.89 27.41 -4.23
N ASP A 464 -16.34 28.64 -4.03
CA ASP A 464 -17.70 29.08 -4.33
C ASP A 464 -17.99 29.14 -5.83
N ASP A 465 -16.95 29.26 -6.67
CA ASP A 465 -17.02 29.21 -8.13
C ASP A 465 -16.98 27.77 -8.68
N GLY A 466 -16.82 26.78 -7.81
CA GLY A 466 -16.75 25.35 -8.17
C GLY A 466 -15.38 24.90 -8.65
N ALA A 467 -14.34 25.74 -8.56
CA ALA A 467 -12.98 25.31 -8.87
C ALA A 467 -12.46 24.45 -7.72
N GLN A 468 -12.24 23.16 -7.98
CA GLN A 468 -11.66 22.23 -7.01
C GLN A 468 -10.14 22.15 -7.22
N LYS A 469 -9.40 22.58 -6.20
CA LYS A 469 -7.94 22.46 -6.22
C LYS A 469 -7.53 21.01 -6.12
N PHE A 470 -6.55 20.62 -6.95
CA PHE A 470 -6.17 19.22 -7.09
C PHE A 470 -5.17 18.74 -6.03
N ARG A 471 -4.77 19.58 -5.06
CA ARG A 471 -3.92 19.20 -3.93
C ARG A 471 -4.55 19.68 -2.62
N SER A 472 -4.74 18.75 -1.70
CA SER A 472 -5.42 18.96 -0.42
C SER A 472 -4.56 19.70 0.63
N ASN A 473 -4.27 20.97 0.41
CA ASN A 473 -3.46 21.79 1.31
C ASN A 473 -4.25 22.36 2.49
N ARG A 474 -5.52 22.77 2.28
CA ARG A 474 -6.35 23.46 3.28
C ARG A 474 -6.76 22.55 4.43
N VAL A 475 -6.56 21.24 4.31
CA VAL A 475 -6.74 20.29 5.41
C VAL A 475 -5.88 20.63 6.64
N PHE A 476 -4.77 21.36 6.46
CA PHE A 476 -3.92 21.87 7.54
C PHE A 476 -4.00 23.40 7.70
N ASP A 477 -5.09 24.03 7.24
CA ASP A 477 -5.25 25.50 7.16
C ASP A 477 -4.15 26.22 6.35
N ALA A 478 -3.45 25.51 5.46
CA ALA A 478 -2.52 26.11 4.52
C ALA A 478 -3.26 26.79 3.36
N PRO A 479 -2.60 27.73 2.63
CA PRO A 479 -3.17 28.31 1.42
C PRO A 479 -3.59 27.24 0.40
N ALA A 480 -4.68 27.52 -0.31
CA ALA A 480 -5.14 26.68 -1.40
C ALA A 480 -4.05 26.54 -2.48
N TRP A 481 -4.03 25.41 -3.19
CA TRP A 481 -3.12 25.23 -4.31
C TRP A 481 -3.32 26.35 -5.36
N PHE A 482 -2.21 26.91 -5.85
CA PHE A 482 -2.23 28.12 -6.66
C PHE A 482 -2.69 27.88 -8.12
N MET A 483 -2.55 26.66 -8.63
CA MET A 483 -2.91 26.34 -10.02
C MET A 483 -4.42 26.18 -10.19
N THR A 484 -4.87 26.22 -11.45
CA THR A 484 -6.23 25.88 -11.85
C THR A 484 -6.54 24.39 -11.58
N PRO A 485 -7.82 24.00 -11.52
CA PRO A 485 -8.19 22.59 -11.36
C PRO A 485 -7.60 21.72 -12.48
N ALA A 486 -7.12 20.53 -12.11
CA ALA A 486 -6.83 19.48 -13.07
C ALA A 486 -8.15 18.87 -13.54
N VAL A 487 -8.35 18.71 -14.85
CA VAL A 487 -9.61 18.21 -15.44
C VAL A 487 -9.94 16.80 -14.96
N ASP A 488 -8.95 15.91 -14.97
CA ASP A 488 -9.02 14.54 -14.48
C ASP A 488 -8.98 14.44 -12.95
N GLY A 489 -8.48 15.47 -12.26
CA GLY A 489 -8.57 15.60 -10.81
C GLY A 489 -9.97 15.97 -10.32
N GLN A 490 -10.55 17.05 -10.85
CA GLN A 490 -11.88 17.54 -10.45
C GLN A 490 -13.00 16.61 -10.93
N LEU A 491 -13.01 16.22 -12.21
CA LEU A 491 -14.01 15.29 -12.74
C LEU A 491 -13.79 13.89 -12.17
N GLY A 492 -12.53 13.51 -11.92
CA GLY A 492 -12.15 12.30 -11.18
C GLY A 492 -12.78 12.24 -9.79
N THR A 493 -12.57 13.26 -8.96
CA THR A 493 -13.20 13.38 -7.64
C THR A 493 -14.73 13.32 -7.71
N PHE A 494 -15.37 13.93 -8.71
CA PHE A 494 -16.82 13.81 -8.91
C PHE A 494 -17.25 12.36 -9.19
N LEU A 495 -16.51 11.65 -10.06
CA LEU A 495 -16.74 10.23 -10.33
C LEU A 495 -16.51 9.35 -9.09
N ARG A 496 -15.52 9.70 -8.27
CA ARG A 496 -15.26 9.03 -6.99
C ARG A 496 -16.38 9.30 -5.98
N LEU A 497 -16.94 10.51 -5.89
CA LEU A 497 -18.14 10.74 -5.07
C LEU A 497 -19.31 9.81 -5.42
N HIS A 498 -19.59 9.64 -6.72
CA HIS A 498 -20.58 8.67 -7.19
C HIS A 498 -20.23 7.25 -6.78
N ARG A 499 -18.96 6.85 -6.92
CA ARG A 499 -18.48 5.54 -6.46
C ARG A 499 -18.74 5.35 -4.97
N GLU A 500 -18.40 6.32 -4.10
CA GLU A 500 -18.47 6.09 -2.65
C GLU A 500 -19.92 6.08 -2.18
N TRP A 501 -20.77 6.95 -2.76
CA TRP A 501 -22.21 6.91 -2.52
C TRP A 501 -22.79 5.58 -2.99
N ARG A 502 -22.53 5.16 -4.23
CA ARG A 502 -23.03 3.89 -4.76
C ARG A 502 -22.56 2.71 -3.92
N PHE A 503 -21.30 2.70 -3.51
CA PHE A 503 -20.72 1.58 -2.76
C PHE A 503 -21.25 1.50 -1.32
N SER A 504 -21.55 2.64 -0.71
CA SER A 504 -22.04 2.70 0.68
C SER A 504 -23.56 2.77 0.84
N GLY A 505 -24.28 3.31 -0.14
CA GLY A 505 -25.69 3.69 0.01
C GLY A 505 -25.92 4.86 0.97
N ASP A 506 -24.87 5.62 1.35
CA ASP A 506 -24.98 6.71 2.33
C ASP A 506 -25.51 8.01 1.69
N ASP A 507 -26.84 8.15 1.72
CA ASP A 507 -27.51 9.34 1.24
C ASP A 507 -27.18 10.62 2.03
N ALA A 508 -26.85 10.50 3.33
CA ALA A 508 -26.53 11.66 4.14
C ALA A 508 -25.19 12.25 3.67
N PHE A 509 -24.20 11.38 3.46
CA PHE A 509 -22.92 11.74 2.86
C PHE A 509 -23.09 12.36 1.46
N LEU A 510 -23.91 11.76 0.59
CA LEU A 510 -24.16 12.36 -0.73
C LEU A 510 -24.79 13.75 -0.61
N ARG A 511 -25.84 13.92 0.21
CA ARG A 511 -26.51 15.22 0.39
C ARG A 511 -25.59 16.30 0.98
N GLU A 512 -24.68 15.91 1.86
CA GLU A 512 -23.67 16.79 2.45
C GLU A 512 -22.78 17.41 1.36
N LEU A 513 -22.28 16.58 0.43
CA LEU A 513 -21.29 17.01 -0.57
C LEU A 513 -21.92 17.48 -1.88
N TRP A 514 -23.18 17.14 -2.14
CA TRP A 514 -23.88 17.42 -3.38
C TRP A 514 -23.82 18.88 -3.84
N PRO A 515 -24.02 19.90 -2.97
CA PRO A 515 -23.95 21.29 -3.41
C PRO A 515 -22.59 21.69 -3.97
N ALA A 516 -21.49 21.20 -3.37
CA ALA A 516 -20.14 21.43 -3.89
C ALA A 516 -19.90 20.65 -5.19
N ALA A 517 -20.32 19.38 -5.24
CA ALA A 517 -20.23 18.55 -6.44
C ALA A 517 -20.92 19.18 -7.66
N VAL A 518 -22.16 19.67 -7.50
CA VAL A 518 -22.87 20.38 -8.58
C VAL A 518 -22.10 21.61 -9.07
N ARG A 519 -21.50 22.38 -8.15
CA ARG A 519 -20.66 23.53 -8.54
C ARG A 519 -19.43 23.09 -9.34
N THR A 520 -18.78 21.98 -8.99
CA THR A 520 -17.62 21.49 -9.77
C THR A 520 -17.98 21.13 -11.21
N LEU A 521 -19.14 20.51 -11.44
CA LEU A 521 -19.57 20.17 -12.80
C LEU A 521 -20.07 21.41 -13.57
N ALA A 522 -20.72 22.35 -12.87
CA ALA A 522 -21.09 23.64 -13.45
C ALA A 522 -19.86 24.48 -13.83
N HIS A 523 -18.79 24.43 -13.02
CA HIS A 523 -17.50 25.05 -13.32
C HIS A 523 -16.90 24.46 -14.58
N ALA A 524 -16.84 23.13 -14.70
CA ALA A 524 -16.32 22.46 -15.89
C ALA A 524 -17.06 22.90 -17.16
N ILE A 525 -18.40 22.92 -17.12
CA ILE A 525 -19.25 23.39 -18.24
C ILE A 525 -18.97 24.86 -18.58
N ARG A 526 -18.77 25.72 -17.57
CA ARG A 526 -18.61 27.16 -17.79
C ARG A 526 -17.21 27.54 -18.28
N GLU A 527 -16.18 26.90 -17.76
CA GLU A 527 -14.78 27.31 -17.98
C GLU A 527 -14.09 26.53 -19.10
N TRP A 528 -14.50 25.28 -19.36
CA TRP A 528 -13.79 24.41 -20.30
C TRP A 528 -14.51 24.16 -21.64
N ASP A 529 -15.82 24.35 -21.73
CA ASP A 529 -16.56 24.38 -23.01
C ASP A 529 -16.61 25.84 -23.50
N ARG A 530 -15.61 26.24 -24.30
CA ARG A 530 -15.40 27.67 -24.64
C ARG A 530 -16.29 28.15 -25.79
N ASP A 531 -16.74 27.25 -26.64
CA ASP A 531 -17.55 27.57 -27.82
C ASP A 531 -19.03 27.15 -27.70
N GLY A 532 -19.38 26.41 -26.64
CA GLY A 532 -20.74 25.98 -26.33
C GLY A 532 -21.21 24.82 -27.19
N ASP A 533 -20.31 24.10 -27.87
CA ASP A 533 -20.64 22.94 -28.69
C ASP A 533 -20.91 21.66 -27.87
N GLY A 534 -20.63 21.74 -26.57
CA GLY A 534 -20.84 20.70 -25.57
C GLY A 534 -19.59 19.90 -25.24
N LEU A 535 -18.53 19.97 -26.03
CA LEU A 535 -17.22 19.39 -25.71
C LEU A 535 -16.39 20.37 -24.91
N ILE A 536 -15.49 19.85 -24.09
CA ILE A 536 -14.50 20.67 -23.40
C ILE A 536 -13.23 20.78 -24.26
N ASP A 537 -12.82 22.01 -24.54
CA ASP A 537 -11.76 22.39 -25.49
C ASP A 537 -10.84 23.51 -24.95
N GLY A 538 -11.01 23.87 -23.68
CA GLY A 538 -10.29 24.93 -23.00
C GLY A 538 -8.80 24.66 -22.79
N GLU A 539 -8.26 25.25 -21.73
CA GLU A 539 -6.90 24.97 -21.26
C GLU A 539 -6.99 23.89 -20.19
N LEU A 540 -6.70 22.64 -20.58
CA LEU A 540 -7.06 21.45 -19.81
C LEU A 540 -5.83 20.91 -19.08
N HIS A 541 -5.53 21.49 -17.92
CA HIS A 541 -4.50 20.97 -17.02
C HIS A 541 -4.87 19.55 -16.57
N ASN A 542 -3.92 18.61 -16.52
CA ASN A 542 -4.21 17.19 -16.29
C ASN A 542 -3.07 16.47 -15.55
N THR A 543 -3.18 15.15 -15.36
CA THR A 543 -2.17 14.31 -14.69
C THR A 543 -0.76 14.34 -15.30
N TYR A 544 -0.57 14.86 -16.50
CA TYR A 544 0.74 15.02 -17.11
C TYR A 544 1.41 16.35 -16.76
N ASP A 545 0.90 17.06 -15.74
CA ASP A 545 1.41 18.33 -15.20
C ASP A 545 1.54 19.46 -16.25
N ILE A 546 0.74 19.36 -17.31
CA ILE A 546 0.69 20.28 -18.45
C ILE A 546 -0.74 20.47 -18.90
N GLU A 547 -0.95 21.41 -19.81
CA GLU A 547 -2.23 21.72 -20.41
C GLU A 547 -2.35 21.06 -21.79
N PHE A 548 -3.37 20.22 -21.97
CA PHE A 548 -3.83 19.90 -23.32
C PHE A 548 -4.72 21.02 -23.85
N HIS A 549 -4.61 21.25 -25.16
CA HIS A 549 -5.38 22.26 -25.90
C HIS A 549 -6.18 21.61 -27.03
N GLY A 550 -7.27 22.25 -27.42
CA GLY A 550 -8.22 21.68 -28.37
C GLY A 550 -9.02 20.54 -27.72
N ILE A 551 -9.66 19.74 -28.55
CA ILE A 551 -10.56 18.68 -28.07
C ILE A 551 -9.77 17.40 -27.92
N ASP A 552 -9.63 16.90 -26.69
CA ASP A 552 -8.90 15.68 -26.38
C ASP A 552 -9.80 14.59 -25.74
N PRO A 553 -9.54 13.30 -26.04
CA PRO A 553 -10.35 12.19 -25.53
C PRO A 553 -10.24 11.91 -24.03
N LEU A 554 -9.11 12.22 -23.37
CA LEU A 554 -8.95 11.99 -21.93
C LEU A 554 -9.94 12.88 -21.17
N ALA A 555 -9.88 14.19 -21.41
CA ALA A 555 -10.73 15.15 -20.72
C ALA A 555 -12.22 14.93 -21.03
N ASN A 556 -12.56 14.77 -22.31
CA ASN A 556 -13.95 14.63 -22.73
C ASN A 556 -14.57 13.29 -22.29
N SER A 557 -13.79 12.20 -22.24
CA SER A 557 -14.31 10.93 -21.68
C SER A 557 -14.61 11.04 -20.19
N MET A 558 -13.75 11.73 -19.42
CA MET A 558 -13.97 12.01 -18.01
C MET A 558 -15.20 12.89 -17.79
N PHE A 559 -15.39 13.90 -18.63
CA PHE A 559 -16.55 14.79 -18.57
C PHE A 559 -17.86 14.05 -18.88
N LEU A 560 -17.86 13.22 -19.94
CA LEU A 560 -18.98 12.35 -20.26
C LEU A 560 -19.33 11.42 -19.10
N ALA A 561 -18.33 10.76 -18.52
CA ALA A 561 -18.52 9.87 -17.37
C ALA A 561 -19.13 10.65 -16.18
N ALA A 562 -18.60 11.85 -15.88
CA ALA A 562 -19.06 12.68 -14.77
C ALA A 562 -20.52 13.12 -14.98
N LEU A 563 -20.92 13.49 -16.20
CA LEU A 563 -22.33 13.78 -16.51
C LEU A 563 -23.21 12.55 -16.28
N ARG A 564 -22.80 11.36 -16.73
CA ARG A 564 -23.56 10.10 -16.53
C ARG A 564 -23.69 9.73 -15.05
N ALA A 565 -22.61 9.87 -14.27
CA ALA A 565 -22.65 9.71 -12.82
C ALA A 565 -23.57 10.74 -12.15
N GLY A 566 -23.48 12.00 -12.61
CA GLY A 566 -24.28 13.12 -12.12
C GLY A 566 -25.77 12.92 -12.34
N ILE A 567 -26.17 12.39 -13.49
CA ILE A 567 -27.57 12.04 -13.78
C ILE A 567 -28.12 11.10 -12.71
N ARG A 568 -27.40 9.99 -12.42
CA ARG A 568 -27.85 9.00 -11.44
C ARG A 568 -27.99 9.60 -10.04
N MET A 569 -27.00 10.39 -9.61
CA MET A 569 -27.05 11.07 -8.31
C MET A 569 -28.15 12.12 -8.23
N ALA A 570 -28.33 12.93 -9.29
CA ALA A 570 -29.38 13.94 -9.36
C ALA A 570 -30.78 13.32 -9.32
N GLU A 571 -31.01 12.23 -10.07
CA GLU A 571 -32.28 11.49 -10.05
C GLU A 571 -32.57 10.90 -8.67
N HIS A 572 -31.56 10.30 -8.04
CA HIS A 572 -31.69 9.75 -6.69
C HIS A 572 -32.04 10.82 -5.65
N LEU A 573 -31.47 12.01 -5.78
CA LEU A 573 -31.77 13.17 -4.91
C LEU A 573 -33.05 13.91 -5.30
N GLY A 574 -33.73 13.51 -6.38
CA GLY A 574 -34.98 14.11 -6.84
C GLY A 574 -34.82 15.38 -7.68
N ASP A 575 -33.62 15.70 -8.17
CA ASP A 575 -33.35 16.83 -9.07
C ASP A 575 -33.51 16.45 -10.55
N ALA A 576 -34.77 16.22 -10.94
CA ALA A 576 -35.11 15.78 -12.29
C ALA A 576 -34.75 16.80 -13.39
N ALA A 577 -34.74 18.10 -13.07
CA ALA A 577 -34.41 19.14 -14.03
C ALA A 577 -32.92 19.14 -14.36
N LEU A 578 -32.07 19.05 -13.33
CA LEU A 578 -30.63 18.95 -13.50
C LEU A 578 -30.24 17.65 -14.21
N ALA A 579 -30.86 16.53 -13.84
CA ALA A 579 -30.65 15.25 -14.50
C ALA A 579 -31.02 15.30 -16.00
N ALA A 580 -32.09 16.00 -16.37
CA ALA A 580 -32.49 16.15 -17.78
C ALA A 580 -31.51 17.01 -18.58
N ASP A 581 -31.01 18.12 -18.01
CA ASP A 581 -29.99 18.97 -18.66
C ASP A 581 -28.69 18.20 -18.89
N TRP A 582 -28.18 17.53 -17.85
CA TRP A 582 -26.95 16.74 -17.96
C TRP A 582 -27.10 15.53 -18.88
N ARG A 583 -28.29 14.93 -18.98
CA ARG A 583 -28.56 13.88 -19.96
C ARG A 583 -28.44 14.39 -21.39
N ALA A 584 -29.09 15.52 -21.71
CA ALA A 584 -29.00 16.11 -23.03
C ALA A 584 -27.55 16.48 -23.39
N ARG A 585 -26.79 17.03 -22.44
CA ARG A 585 -25.35 17.32 -22.63
C ARG A 585 -24.53 16.06 -22.86
N ALA A 586 -24.72 15.04 -22.04
CA ALA A 586 -23.98 13.78 -22.15
C ALA A 586 -24.23 13.06 -23.49
N ASP A 587 -25.48 13.12 -24.00
CA ASP A 587 -25.80 12.56 -25.32
C ASP A 587 -25.07 13.33 -26.43
N THR A 588 -25.04 14.67 -26.37
CA THR A 588 -24.27 15.52 -27.31
C THR A 588 -22.77 15.23 -27.24
N VAL A 589 -22.20 15.17 -26.03
CA VAL A 589 -20.77 14.88 -25.82
C VAL A 589 -20.40 13.52 -26.42
N ALA A 590 -21.18 12.48 -26.12
CA ALA A 590 -20.90 11.13 -26.62
C ALA A 590 -20.93 11.07 -28.16
N GLU A 591 -21.93 11.68 -28.79
CA GLU A 591 -22.02 11.73 -30.26
C GLU A 591 -20.87 12.54 -30.87
N ALA A 592 -20.54 13.70 -30.29
CA ALA A 592 -19.51 14.58 -30.80
C ALA A 592 -18.10 13.99 -30.64
N MET A 593 -17.80 13.37 -29.49
CA MET A 593 -16.56 12.62 -29.27
C MET A 593 -16.38 11.53 -30.33
N ASP A 594 -17.39 10.69 -30.53
CA ASP A 594 -17.32 9.60 -31.49
C ASP A 594 -17.16 10.08 -32.93
N ARG A 595 -17.86 11.16 -33.30
CA ARG A 595 -17.78 11.74 -34.64
C ARG A 595 -16.44 12.44 -34.93
N LEU A 596 -15.89 13.18 -33.96
CA LEU A 596 -14.76 14.08 -34.19
C LEU A 596 -13.41 13.44 -33.84
N LEU A 597 -13.36 12.71 -32.72
CA LEU A 597 -12.11 12.20 -32.16
C LEU A 597 -11.78 10.80 -32.66
N TYR A 598 -12.78 9.95 -32.96
CA TYR A 598 -12.53 8.61 -33.49
C TYR A 598 -12.04 8.67 -34.95
N ASN A 599 -10.85 8.15 -35.21
CA ASN A 599 -10.23 8.20 -36.54
C ASN A 599 -10.41 6.90 -37.36
N GLY A 600 -11.31 6.02 -36.93
CA GLY A 600 -11.51 4.69 -37.51
C GLY A 600 -10.66 3.58 -36.88
N GLU A 601 -9.80 3.90 -35.91
CA GLU A 601 -9.06 2.90 -35.11
C GLU A 601 -9.03 3.27 -33.62
N TYR A 602 -8.75 4.54 -33.30
CA TYR A 602 -8.63 5.05 -31.92
C TYR A 602 -9.11 6.51 -31.84
N TYR A 603 -9.23 7.04 -30.61
CA TYR A 603 -9.57 8.43 -30.36
C TYR A 603 -8.30 9.28 -30.27
N ARG A 604 -8.23 10.36 -31.07
CA ARG A 604 -7.07 11.28 -31.15
C ARG A 604 -7.40 12.67 -30.61
N GLN A 605 -6.39 13.46 -30.32
CA GLN A 605 -6.57 14.89 -30.05
C GLN A 605 -6.85 15.63 -31.36
N VAL A 606 -7.88 16.49 -31.35
CA VAL A 606 -8.23 17.37 -32.47
C VAL A 606 -7.85 18.80 -32.13
N ILE A 607 -6.84 19.29 -32.84
CA ILE A 607 -6.29 20.64 -32.70
C ILE A 607 -5.84 21.14 -34.08
N ASP A 608 -5.97 22.44 -34.33
CA ASP A 608 -5.64 23.06 -35.64
C ASP A 608 -4.14 22.94 -35.99
N ASP A 609 -3.27 23.24 -35.02
CA ASP A 609 -1.82 23.12 -35.13
C ASP A 609 -1.28 22.51 -33.84
N VAL A 610 -0.80 21.27 -33.92
CA VAL A 610 -0.31 20.50 -32.78
C VAL A 610 0.96 21.10 -32.16
N ASP A 611 1.72 21.90 -32.92
CA ASP A 611 2.94 22.58 -32.46
C ASP A 611 2.68 24.05 -32.07
N ALA A 612 1.44 24.56 -32.18
CA ALA A 612 1.09 25.90 -31.70
C ALA A 612 1.27 26.03 -30.18
N HIS A 613 1.14 24.91 -29.46
CA HIS A 613 1.41 24.78 -28.04
C HIS A 613 2.41 23.64 -27.82
N ARG A 614 3.27 23.76 -26.81
CA ARG A 614 4.12 22.63 -26.42
C ARG A 614 3.26 21.54 -25.80
N TYR A 615 3.79 20.32 -25.75
CA TYR A 615 3.26 19.24 -24.92
C TYR A 615 1.89 18.69 -25.36
N GLN A 616 1.65 18.67 -26.67
CA GLN A 616 0.45 18.07 -27.25
C GLN A 616 0.77 16.67 -27.81
N TYR A 617 -0.22 15.94 -28.30
CA TYR A 617 -0.02 14.63 -28.95
C TYR A 617 -0.72 14.47 -30.29
N GLY A 618 -1.75 15.27 -30.61
CA GLY A 618 -2.42 15.26 -31.91
C GLY A 618 -2.84 13.86 -32.37
N GLU A 619 -2.26 13.39 -33.47
CA GLU A 619 -2.52 12.07 -34.08
C GLU A 619 -1.99 10.88 -33.28
N GLY A 620 -1.33 11.11 -32.15
CA GLY A 620 -0.78 10.06 -31.29
C GLY A 620 -1.86 9.19 -30.65
N VAL A 621 -1.51 7.93 -30.37
CA VAL A 621 -2.31 7.00 -29.58
C VAL A 621 -1.98 7.24 -28.10
N LEU A 622 -2.84 7.94 -27.37
CA LEU A 622 -2.70 8.14 -25.93
C LEU A 622 -3.19 6.91 -25.17
N SER A 623 -2.42 6.42 -24.19
CA SER A 623 -2.84 5.28 -23.36
C SER A 623 -4.06 5.59 -22.48
N ASP A 624 -4.15 6.81 -21.96
CA ASP A 624 -5.29 7.28 -21.15
C ASP A 624 -6.47 7.84 -21.96
N GLN A 625 -6.53 7.64 -23.29
CA GLN A 625 -7.62 8.17 -24.13
C GLN A 625 -9.03 7.68 -23.70
N LEU A 626 -9.12 6.62 -22.88
CA LEU A 626 -10.35 6.07 -22.33
C LEU A 626 -10.40 6.10 -20.79
N LEU A 627 -9.74 7.06 -20.15
CA LEU A 627 -9.77 7.19 -18.69
C LEU A 627 -11.19 7.32 -18.11
N GLY A 628 -12.07 8.08 -18.77
CA GLY A 628 -13.48 8.15 -18.35
C GLY A 628 -14.21 6.81 -18.44
N GLN A 629 -13.88 5.97 -19.43
CA GLN A 629 -14.47 4.64 -19.57
C GLN A 629 -14.01 3.69 -18.45
N PHE A 630 -12.77 3.81 -17.99
CA PHE A 630 -12.28 3.09 -16.80
C PHE A 630 -13.16 3.40 -15.58
N HIS A 631 -13.39 4.69 -15.31
CA HIS A 631 -14.29 5.09 -14.22
C HIS A 631 -15.74 4.66 -14.43
N ALA A 632 -16.23 4.68 -15.67
CA ALA A 632 -17.58 4.24 -15.99
C ALA A 632 -17.79 2.75 -15.69
N TYR A 633 -16.83 1.88 -16.03
CA TYR A 633 -16.90 0.46 -15.68
C TYR A 633 -16.85 0.25 -14.17
N LEU A 634 -15.94 0.91 -13.47
CA LEU A 634 -15.80 0.78 -12.01
C LEU A 634 -17.03 1.34 -11.25
N GLY A 635 -17.63 2.41 -11.78
CA GLY A 635 -18.84 3.03 -11.24
C GLY A 635 -20.13 2.32 -11.62
N GLY A 636 -20.11 1.32 -12.50
CA GLY A 636 -21.31 0.63 -12.98
C GLY A 636 -22.18 1.50 -13.89
N LEU A 637 -21.56 2.33 -14.74
CA LEU A 637 -22.21 3.19 -15.73
C LEU A 637 -22.24 2.56 -17.15
N GLY A 638 -21.49 1.47 -17.37
CA GLY A 638 -21.44 0.76 -18.64
C GLY A 638 -20.59 1.44 -19.72
N ASP A 639 -20.89 1.16 -20.98
CA ASP A 639 -20.17 1.69 -22.15
C ASP A 639 -20.59 3.16 -22.39
N LEU A 640 -19.63 4.09 -22.38
CA LEU A 640 -19.87 5.52 -22.64
C LEU A 640 -19.97 5.85 -24.13
N LEU A 641 -19.26 5.07 -24.95
CA LEU A 641 -19.12 5.22 -26.40
C LEU A 641 -19.42 3.86 -27.06
N PRO A 642 -19.61 3.79 -28.39
CA PRO A 642 -19.89 2.53 -29.07
C PRO A 642 -18.87 1.44 -28.73
N ARG A 643 -19.36 0.28 -28.27
CA ARG A 643 -18.53 -0.84 -27.79
C ARG A 643 -17.45 -1.28 -28.79
N GLU A 644 -17.77 -1.24 -30.08
CA GLU A 644 -16.84 -1.58 -31.15
C GLU A 644 -15.67 -0.58 -31.26
N HIS A 645 -15.93 0.72 -31.13
CA HIS A 645 -14.91 1.75 -31.14
C HIS A 645 -14.06 1.71 -29.86
N LEU A 646 -14.67 1.47 -28.69
CA LEU A 646 -13.96 1.24 -27.43
C LEU A 646 -12.96 0.08 -27.56
N ARG A 647 -13.43 -1.08 -28.04
CA ARG A 647 -12.58 -2.26 -28.26
C ARG A 647 -11.47 -1.98 -29.28
N SER A 648 -11.80 -1.30 -30.38
CA SER A 648 -10.82 -0.90 -31.39
C SER A 648 -9.72 -0.02 -30.80
N ALA A 649 -10.08 1.01 -30.04
CA ALA A 649 -9.15 1.93 -29.40
C ALA A 649 -8.25 1.22 -28.38
N LEU A 650 -8.81 0.33 -27.55
CA LEU A 650 -8.05 -0.47 -26.59
C LEU A 650 -7.04 -1.40 -27.27
N VAL A 651 -7.44 -2.08 -28.35
CA VAL A 651 -6.52 -2.89 -29.17
C VAL A 651 -5.42 -2.01 -29.79
N ALA A 652 -5.75 -0.78 -30.20
CA ALA A 652 -4.78 0.15 -30.74
C ALA A 652 -3.76 0.60 -29.69
N ILE A 653 -4.19 0.88 -28.45
CA ILE A 653 -3.29 1.18 -27.33
C ILE A 653 -2.29 0.04 -27.14
N VAL A 654 -2.76 -1.21 -27.01
CA VAL A 654 -1.86 -2.36 -26.83
C VAL A 654 -0.93 -2.53 -28.02
N ARG A 655 -1.47 -2.52 -29.25
CA ARG A 655 -0.69 -2.71 -30.48
C ARG A 655 0.42 -1.68 -30.64
N HIS A 656 0.12 -0.41 -30.38
CA HIS A 656 1.00 0.70 -30.74
C HIS A 656 1.84 1.19 -29.57
N ASN A 657 1.40 1.02 -28.33
CA ASN A 657 2.09 1.56 -27.14
C ASN A 657 2.81 0.48 -26.33
N LEU A 658 2.40 -0.79 -26.38
CA LEU A 658 3.09 -1.84 -25.63
C LEU A 658 4.41 -2.21 -26.30
N ARG A 659 5.47 -2.31 -25.49
CA ARG A 659 6.79 -2.79 -25.91
C ARG A 659 7.19 -3.92 -24.98
N GLU A 660 7.66 -5.03 -25.55
CA GLU A 660 8.24 -6.13 -24.76
C GLU A 660 9.73 -5.89 -24.45
N ASP A 661 10.38 -5.01 -25.21
CA ASP A 661 11.80 -4.67 -25.12
C ASP A 661 11.98 -3.17 -25.43
N LEU A 662 12.70 -2.46 -24.56
CA LEU A 662 12.96 -1.02 -24.63
C LEU A 662 14.43 -0.70 -24.99
N THR A 663 15.25 -1.68 -25.35
CA THR A 663 16.69 -1.52 -25.65
C THR A 663 16.95 -0.50 -26.75
N THR A 664 16.03 -0.39 -27.71
CA THR A 664 16.12 0.58 -28.81
C THR A 664 15.08 1.69 -28.72
N HIS A 665 14.37 1.81 -27.59
CA HIS A 665 13.41 2.88 -27.37
C HIS A 665 14.14 4.13 -26.89
N GLU A 666 14.03 5.21 -27.66
CA GLU A 666 14.60 6.51 -27.29
C GLU A 666 13.67 7.21 -26.29
N SER A 667 14.21 7.60 -25.15
CA SER A 667 13.53 8.47 -24.19
C SER A 667 14.54 9.43 -23.56
N THR A 668 14.18 10.71 -23.51
CA THR A 668 14.90 11.75 -22.76
C THR A 668 14.19 12.12 -21.46
N GLN A 669 13.18 11.33 -21.06
CA GLN A 669 12.30 11.57 -19.92
C GLN A 669 12.74 10.71 -18.71
N ARG A 670 11.95 10.61 -17.65
CA ARG A 670 12.28 9.69 -16.56
C ARG A 670 12.10 8.26 -17.04
N VAL A 671 12.92 7.36 -16.53
CA VAL A 671 12.99 5.98 -17.02
C VAL A 671 12.59 5.03 -15.90
N TYR A 672 11.38 4.47 -16.00
CA TYR A 672 10.88 3.47 -15.06
C TYR A 672 11.07 2.03 -15.56
N ALA A 673 11.31 1.85 -16.85
CA ALA A 673 11.71 0.59 -17.48
C ALA A 673 12.84 0.83 -18.50
N LEU A 674 13.84 -0.05 -18.56
CA LEU A 674 14.98 0.10 -19.48
C LEU A 674 15.46 -1.24 -20.07
N ASN A 675 16.23 -1.16 -21.16
CA ASN A 675 16.88 -2.30 -21.80
C ASN A 675 15.87 -3.41 -22.19
N ASP A 676 16.10 -4.63 -21.74
CA ASP A 676 15.29 -5.82 -21.99
C ASP A 676 13.97 -5.85 -21.19
N GLU A 677 13.66 -4.78 -20.45
CA GLU A 677 12.36 -4.61 -19.81
C GLU A 677 11.31 -4.09 -20.82
N GLY A 678 10.08 -4.56 -20.67
CA GLY A 678 8.93 -4.06 -21.43
C GLY A 678 8.05 -3.10 -20.62
N GLY A 679 7.14 -2.42 -21.31
CA GLY A 679 6.10 -1.60 -20.70
C GLY A 679 5.17 -0.94 -21.71
N LEU A 680 4.07 -0.37 -21.22
CA LEU A 680 3.12 0.40 -22.02
C LEU A 680 3.52 1.87 -22.04
N LEU A 681 3.96 2.37 -23.19
CA LEU A 681 4.30 3.78 -23.37
C LEU A 681 3.05 4.66 -23.20
N LEU A 682 3.20 5.87 -22.66
CA LEU A 682 2.06 6.78 -22.52
C LEU A 682 1.50 7.25 -23.87
N ALA A 683 2.35 7.41 -24.89
CA ALA A 683 1.88 7.64 -26.24
C ALA A 683 2.80 7.06 -27.33
N SER A 684 2.23 6.84 -28.51
CA SER A 684 2.98 6.52 -29.72
C SER A 684 2.35 7.14 -30.97
N TRP A 685 3.12 7.26 -32.06
CA TRP A 685 2.68 7.88 -33.33
C TRP A 685 2.85 6.91 -34.50
N PRO A 686 2.05 5.82 -34.55
CA PRO A 686 2.21 4.76 -35.55
C PRO A 686 1.96 5.25 -36.99
N ARG A 687 1.24 6.36 -37.15
CA ARG A 687 0.90 6.99 -38.44
C ARG A 687 1.75 8.23 -38.75
N GLY A 688 2.81 8.48 -37.98
CA GLY A 688 3.55 9.75 -38.02
C GLY A 688 2.79 10.90 -37.33
N GLY A 689 3.28 12.13 -37.49
CA GLY A 689 2.68 13.31 -36.85
C GLY A 689 3.06 13.51 -35.38
N ARG A 690 4.17 12.91 -34.93
CA ARG A 690 4.75 13.19 -33.61
C ARG A 690 5.12 14.69 -33.54
N PRO A 691 4.59 15.46 -32.57
CA PRO A 691 4.96 16.86 -32.40
C PRO A 691 6.46 17.03 -32.19
N VAL A 692 6.97 18.23 -32.45
CA VAL A 692 8.40 18.53 -32.22
C VAL A 692 8.76 18.38 -30.75
N ILE A 693 7.82 18.76 -29.87
CA ILE A 693 7.92 18.60 -28.42
C ILE A 693 6.59 18.00 -27.93
N PRO A 694 6.45 16.65 -27.90
CA PRO A 694 5.25 16.00 -27.36
C PRO A 694 5.16 16.21 -25.85
N PHE A 695 4.03 15.83 -25.24
CA PHE A 695 3.87 15.95 -23.78
C PHE A 695 4.99 15.26 -23.01
N VAL A 696 5.33 15.84 -21.85
CA VAL A 696 6.59 15.65 -21.12
C VAL A 696 6.85 14.20 -20.72
N TYR A 697 5.81 13.38 -20.63
CA TYR A 697 5.86 12.00 -20.17
C TYR A 697 5.52 10.97 -21.27
N SER A 698 5.39 11.41 -22.53
CA SER A 698 4.94 10.56 -23.66
C SER A 698 5.72 9.26 -23.88
N ASP A 699 7.00 9.22 -23.53
CA ASP A 699 7.89 8.08 -23.71
C ASP A 699 8.12 7.31 -22.38
N GLU A 700 7.49 7.71 -21.27
CA GLU A 700 7.52 6.99 -19.99
C GLU A 700 6.55 5.79 -19.99
N VAL A 701 6.75 4.88 -19.04
CA VAL A 701 5.80 3.79 -18.72
C VAL A 701 5.32 3.98 -17.28
N TRP A 702 4.02 4.05 -17.07
CA TRP A 702 3.42 4.32 -15.75
C TRP A 702 2.61 3.10 -15.29
N THR A 703 2.99 2.53 -14.15
CA THR A 703 2.34 1.33 -13.60
C THR A 703 0.84 1.51 -13.38
N GLY A 704 0.42 2.68 -12.91
CA GLY A 704 -1.00 2.92 -12.70
C GLY A 704 -1.81 3.03 -13.99
N VAL A 705 -1.20 3.54 -15.07
CA VAL A 705 -1.83 3.59 -16.40
C VAL A 705 -1.89 2.21 -17.03
N GLU A 706 -0.83 1.40 -16.88
CA GLU A 706 -0.84 0.00 -17.31
C GLU A 706 -1.99 -0.80 -16.64
N HIS A 707 -2.16 -0.68 -15.32
CA HIS A 707 -3.29 -1.28 -14.60
C HIS A 707 -4.66 -0.74 -15.03
N GLN A 708 -4.76 0.58 -15.28
CA GLN A 708 -5.97 1.22 -15.78
C GLN A 708 -6.36 0.69 -17.16
N VAL A 709 -5.41 0.59 -18.09
CA VAL A 709 -5.62 0.06 -19.43
C VAL A 709 -5.98 -1.42 -19.37
N ALA A 710 -5.24 -2.23 -18.59
CA ALA A 710 -5.52 -3.66 -18.40
C ALA A 710 -6.92 -3.91 -17.81
N THR A 711 -7.33 -3.11 -16.82
CA THR A 711 -8.69 -3.15 -16.27
C THR A 711 -9.74 -2.88 -17.35
N THR A 712 -9.53 -1.83 -18.16
CA THR A 712 -10.48 -1.42 -19.21
C THR A 712 -10.55 -2.46 -20.34
N LEU A 713 -9.42 -3.05 -20.71
CA LEU A 713 -9.33 -4.18 -21.64
C LEU A 713 -10.16 -5.38 -21.15
N ALA A 714 -10.00 -5.76 -19.87
CA ALA A 714 -10.72 -6.89 -19.29
C ALA A 714 -12.25 -6.67 -19.29
N PHE A 715 -12.74 -5.50 -18.88
CA PHE A 715 -14.16 -5.14 -18.97
C PHE A 715 -14.70 -5.12 -20.41
N ALA A 716 -13.89 -4.68 -21.36
CA ALA A 716 -14.23 -4.69 -22.78
C ALA A 716 -14.23 -6.11 -23.39
N GLY A 717 -13.81 -7.14 -22.65
CA GLY A 717 -13.70 -8.52 -23.11
C GLY A 717 -12.43 -8.80 -23.92
N LEU A 718 -11.34 -8.08 -23.67
CA LEU A 718 -10.00 -8.23 -24.27
C LEU A 718 -9.02 -8.72 -23.20
N ARG A 719 -9.31 -9.90 -22.66
CA ARG A 719 -8.68 -10.41 -21.43
C ARG A 719 -7.26 -10.90 -21.66
N ASP A 720 -6.97 -11.47 -22.82
CA ASP A 720 -5.62 -11.93 -23.15
C ASP A 720 -4.66 -10.75 -23.28
N GLU A 721 -5.12 -9.64 -23.87
CA GLU A 721 -4.39 -8.38 -23.93
C GLU A 721 -4.19 -7.77 -22.54
N ALA A 722 -5.22 -7.78 -21.68
CA ALA A 722 -5.10 -7.33 -20.30
C ALA A 722 -4.02 -8.13 -19.54
N LEU A 723 -4.06 -9.46 -19.62
CA LEU A 723 -3.07 -10.32 -18.99
C LEU A 723 -1.67 -10.13 -19.58
N HIS A 724 -1.56 -9.79 -20.86
CA HIS A 724 -0.27 -9.51 -21.48
C HIS A 724 0.38 -8.24 -20.91
N VAL A 725 -0.39 -7.14 -20.80
CA VAL A 725 0.07 -5.89 -20.16
C VAL A 725 0.53 -6.16 -18.72
N GLU A 726 -0.28 -6.87 -17.93
CA GLU A 726 0.05 -7.19 -16.53
C GLU A 726 1.30 -8.06 -16.41
N ARG A 727 1.50 -9.07 -17.27
CA ARG A 727 2.71 -9.90 -17.24
C ARG A 727 3.97 -9.11 -17.58
N VAL A 728 3.89 -8.19 -18.54
CA VAL A 728 5.00 -7.29 -18.89
C VAL A 728 5.33 -6.36 -17.73
N LEU A 729 4.32 -5.76 -17.08
CA LEU A 729 4.50 -4.91 -15.90
C LEU A 729 5.13 -5.71 -14.75
N ARG A 730 4.52 -6.82 -14.33
CA ARG A 730 4.93 -7.59 -13.15
C ARG A 730 6.30 -8.25 -13.31
N ALA A 731 6.75 -8.50 -14.55
CA ALA A 731 8.12 -8.96 -14.80
C ALA A 731 9.20 -7.98 -14.31
N ARG A 732 8.90 -6.66 -14.25
CA ARG A 732 9.83 -5.63 -13.77
C ARG A 732 10.01 -5.63 -12.24
N TYR A 733 9.13 -6.31 -11.52
CA TYR A 733 9.01 -6.28 -10.05
C TYR A 733 9.21 -7.67 -9.44
N ASP A 734 10.27 -8.37 -9.85
CA ASP A 734 10.56 -9.74 -9.43
C ASP A 734 11.38 -9.87 -8.13
N GLY A 735 11.80 -8.74 -7.55
CA GLY A 735 12.69 -8.66 -6.38
C GLY A 735 14.17 -8.49 -6.71
N GLY A 736 14.58 -8.72 -7.97
CA GLY A 736 15.95 -8.53 -8.43
C GLY A 736 16.29 -7.04 -8.62
N ALA A 737 15.55 -6.37 -9.50
CA ALA A 737 15.73 -4.94 -9.78
C ALA A 737 14.81 -4.03 -8.96
N ARG A 738 13.57 -4.45 -8.70
CA ARG A 738 12.56 -3.71 -7.94
C ARG A 738 11.78 -4.64 -7.02
N SER A 739 11.28 -4.13 -5.89
CA SER A 739 10.49 -4.92 -4.96
C SER A 739 9.12 -5.26 -5.55
N PRO A 740 8.60 -6.50 -5.42
CA PRO A 740 7.24 -6.86 -5.85
C PRO A 740 6.14 -5.98 -5.25
N TRP A 741 6.38 -5.39 -4.08
CA TRP A 741 5.43 -4.60 -3.27
C TRP A 741 5.69 -3.09 -3.32
N ASN A 742 6.49 -2.62 -4.28
CA ASN A 742 6.88 -1.22 -4.42
C ASN A 742 6.87 -0.80 -5.90
N GLU A 743 5.68 -0.63 -6.46
CA GLU A 743 5.55 -0.03 -7.78
C GLU A 743 5.88 1.46 -7.74
N ILE A 744 6.74 1.90 -8.67
CA ILE A 744 7.34 3.23 -8.69
C ILE A 744 6.79 4.07 -9.84
N GLU A 745 6.57 5.35 -9.56
CA GLU A 745 6.51 6.43 -10.56
C GLU A 745 7.30 7.61 -9.98
N CYS A 746 6.65 8.73 -9.62
CA CYS A 746 7.29 9.80 -8.87
C CYS A 746 7.51 9.39 -7.39
N GLY A 747 8.41 8.44 -7.15
CA GLY A 747 8.72 7.88 -5.84
C GLY A 747 8.26 6.43 -5.64
N ASN A 748 8.53 5.91 -4.44
CA ASN A 748 8.16 4.59 -3.96
C ASN A 748 6.66 4.53 -3.60
N HIS A 749 6.09 3.33 -3.71
CA HIS A 749 4.72 2.98 -3.32
C HIS A 749 3.70 3.94 -3.91
N TYR A 750 3.86 4.24 -5.20
CA TYR A 750 3.13 5.32 -5.84
C TYR A 750 1.64 4.98 -5.95
N ALA A 751 0.77 5.91 -5.54
CA ALA A 751 -0.66 5.69 -5.32
C ALA A 751 -1.41 5.27 -6.59
N ARG A 752 -0.91 5.62 -7.78
CA ARG A 752 -1.51 5.20 -9.05
C ARG A 752 -1.52 3.67 -9.23
N SER A 753 -0.58 2.94 -8.61
CA SER A 753 -0.56 1.47 -8.60
C SER A 753 -1.79 0.83 -7.93
N LEU A 754 -2.50 1.58 -7.07
CA LEU A 754 -3.76 1.16 -6.45
C LEU A 754 -4.91 1.05 -7.47
N ALA A 755 -4.69 1.41 -8.75
CA ALA A 755 -5.59 1.10 -9.86
C ALA A 755 -5.74 -0.41 -10.10
N SER A 756 -4.75 -1.21 -9.71
CA SER A 756 -4.73 -2.68 -9.86
C SER A 756 -5.96 -3.38 -9.29
N TRP A 757 -6.63 -2.83 -8.26
CA TRP A 757 -7.88 -3.39 -7.73
C TRP A 757 -8.99 -3.45 -8.79
N GLY A 758 -8.94 -2.57 -9.80
CA GLY A 758 -9.83 -2.63 -10.95
C GLY A 758 -9.78 -3.96 -11.69
N LEU A 759 -8.63 -4.65 -11.71
CA LEU A 759 -8.48 -5.98 -12.31
C LEU A 759 -9.35 -7.02 -11.60
N LEU A 760 -9.39 -7.01 -10.26
CA LEU A 760 -10.25 -7.92 -9.50
C LEU A 760 -11.71 -7.75 -9.93
N LEU A 761 -12.17 -6.50 -10.06
CA LEU A 761 -13.54 -6.19 -10.45
C LEU A 761 -13.81 -6.56 -11.92
N ALA A 762 -12.86 -6.33 -12.82
CA ALA A 762 -13.00 -6.65 -14.23
C ALA A 762 -13.03 -8.17 -14.51
N PHE A 763 -12.21 -8.95 -13.81
CA PHE A 763 -12.14 -10.40 -13.98
C PHE A 763 -13.25 -11.15 -13.24
N SER A 764 -13.71 -10.67 -12.08
CA SER A 764 -14.87 -11.23 -11.38
C SER A 764 -16.21 -10.72 -11.93
N GLY A 765 -16.20 -9.59 -12.64
CA GLY A 765 -17.40 -8.84 -13.01
C GLY A 765 -18.20 -8.36 -11.80
N ALA A 766 -17.60 -8.32 -10.60
CA ALA A 766 -18.28 -7.97 -9.37
C ALA A 766 -18.70 -6.49 -9.36
N GLN A 767 -19.97 -6.24 -9.05
CA GLN A 767 -20.55 -4.91 -8.99
C GLN A 767 -21.54 -4.84 -7.82
N TRP A 768 -21.34 -3.85 -6.94
CA TRP A 768 -22.20 -3.60 -5.78
C TRP A 768 -22.87 -2.23 -5.90
N ASP A 769 -24.18 -2.19 -5.65
CA ASP A 769 -24.96 -0.97 -5.46
C ASP A 769 -25.64 -1.00 -4.10
N GLY A 770 -25.13 -0.22 -3.15
CA GLY A 770 -25.65 -0.12 -1.79
C GLY A 770 -26.98 0.64 -1.68
N ALA A 771 -27.33 1.48 -2.66
CA ALA A 771 -28.61 2.18 -2.66
C ALA A 771 -29.77 1.24 -3.03
N THR A 772 -29.53 0.30 -3.95
CA THR A 772 -30.51 -0.72 -4.37
C THR A 772 -30.28 -2.10 -3.73
N ARG A 773 -29.19 -2.26 -2.96
CA ARG A 773 -28.74 -3.51 -2.34
C ARG A 773 -28.62 -4.66 -3.33
N GLU A 774 -28.09 -4.35 -4.51
CA GLU A 774 -27.81 -5.31 -5.57
C GLU A 774 -26.33 -5.68 -5.59
N LEU A 775 -26.06 -6.98 -5.56
CA LEU A 775 -24.75 -7.54 -5.85
C LEU A 775 -24.84 -8.35 -7.15
N SER A 776 -23.96 -8.03 -8.10
CA SER A 776 -23.93 -8.71 -9.40
C SER A 776 -22.53 -9.18 -9.75
N PHE A 777 -22.47 -10.25 -10.54
CA PHE A 777 -21.24 -10.85 -11.06
C PHE A 777 -21.40 -11.15 -12.55
N ASP A 778 -20.37 -10.88 -13.34
CA ASP A 778 -20.23 -11.31 -14.73
C ASP A 778 -18.80 -11.83 -14.96
N PRO A 779 -18.45 -12.99 -14.35
CA PRO A 779 -17.06 -13.38 -14.22
C PRO A 779 -16.48 -13.84 -15.54
N ALA A 780 -15.18 -13.64 -15.69
CA ALA A 780 -14.46 -14.00 -16.88
C ALA A 780 -14.44 -15.51 -17.15
N SER A 781 -14.41 -16.27 -16.08
CA SER A 781 -14.44 -17.72 -16.06
C SER A 781 -15.12 -18.17 -14.77
N ASP A 782 -15.52 -19.43 -14.74
CA ASP A 782 -15.92 -20.05 -13.48
C ASP A 782 -14.75 -20.06 -12.48
N GLY A 783 -15.06 -20.02 -11.19
CA GLY A 783 -14.06 -19.91 -10.14
C GLY A 783 -14.62 -19.28 -8.87
N THR A 784 -13.74 -19.07 -7.89
CA THR A 784 -14.06 -18.39 -6.64
C THR A 784 -13.43 -17.01 -6.65
N PHE A 785 -14.20 -15.95 -6.39
CA PHE A 785 -13.71 -14.58 -6.41
C PHE A 785 -13.97 -13.89 -5.08
N LEU A 786 -12.99 -13.09 -4.62
CA LEU A 786 -13.22 -12.11 -3.56
C LEU A 786 -14.25 -11.07 -4.03
N PHE A 787 -15.19 -10.73 -3.15
CA PHE A 787 -16.05 -9.55 -3.32
C PHE A 787 -16.02 -8.69 -2.06
N THR A 788 -16.21 -7.39 -2.24
CA THR A 788 -16.42 -6.43 -1.15
C THR A 788 -17.66 -5.57 -1.43
N THR A 789 -18.33 -5.16 -0.37
CA THR A 789 -19.41 -4.18 -0.35
C THR A 789 -19.08 -3.08 0.66
N GLY A 790 -19.94 -2.08 0.82
CA GLY A 790 -19.73 -1.02 1.80
C GLY A 790 -19.62 -1.51 3.26
N ASP A 791 -20.25 -2.64 3.57
CA ASP A 791 -20.41 -3.15 4.95
C ASP A 791 -20.02 -4.63 5.13
N GLY A 792 -19.72 -5.37 4.05
CA GLY A 792 -19.36 -6.79 4.11
C GLY A 792 -18.40 -7.24 3.02
N TRP A 793 -17.73 -8.36 3.22
CA TRP A 793 -16.85 -8.95 2.21
C TRP A 793 -16.81 -10.47 2.35
N GLY A 794 -16.49 -11.16 1.25
CA GLY A 794 -16.46 -12.61 1.24
C GLY A 794 -16.04 -13.22 -0.09
N THR A 795 -16.50 -14.43 -0.35
CA THR A 795 -16.22 -15.15 -1.60
C THR A 795 -17.50 -15.47 -2.37
N ALA A 796 -17.40 -15.39 -3.70
CA ALA A 796 -18.42 -15.86 -4.63
C ALA A 796 -17.84 -17.01 -5.45
N ALA A 797 -18.31 -18.23 -5.20
CA ALA A 797 -17.98 -19.41 -6.00
C ALA A 797 -19.01 -19.57 -7.12
N ILE A 798 -18.54 -19.51 -8.38
CA ILE A 798 -19.38 -19.49 -9.57
C ILE A 798 -19.02 -20.69 -10.45
N THR A 799 -20.04 -21.44 -10.89
CA THR A 799 -19.87 -22.58 -11.81
C THR A 799 -21.06 -22.63 -12.76
N GLY A 800 -20.82 -22.40 -14.05
CA GLY A 800 -21.89 -22.25 -15.02
C GLY A 800 -22.87 -21.15 -14.60
N ASP A 801 -24.10 -21.54 -14.34
CA ASP A 801 -25.22 -20.67 -13.96
C ASP A 801 -25.49 -20.64 -12.45
N GLU A 802 -24.67 -21.34 -11.68
CA GLU A 802 -24.77 -21.41 -10.22
C GLU A 802 -23.78 -20.45 -9.54
N ILE A 803 -24.24 -19.82 -8.46
CA ILE A 803 -23.41 -18.97 -7.59
C ILE A 803 -23.65 -19.33 -6.12
N ALA A 804 -22.57 -19.44 -5.35
CA ALA A 804 -22.59 -19.53 -3.90
C ALA A 804 -21.80 -18.36 -3.31
N LEU A 805 -22.50 -17.49 -2.59
CA LEU A 805 -21.96 -16.32 -1.90
C LEU A 805 -21.78 -16.65 -0.43
N THR A 806 -20.53 -16.65 0.06
CA THR A 806 -20.19 -16.85 1.47
C THR A 806 -19.62 -15.57 2.05
N LEU A 807 -20.26 -15.03 3.09
CA LEU A 807 -19.76 -13.84 3.78
C LEU A 807 -18.66 -14.22 4.77
N LEU A 808 -17.52 -13.53 4.73
CA LEU A 808 -16.36 -13.80 5.58
C LEU A 808 -16.16 -12.74 6.66
N GLY A 809 -16.55 -11.49 6.40
CA GLY A 809 -16.48 -10.40 7.35
C GLY A 809 -17.55 -9.33 7.12
N GLY A 810 -17.82 -8.54 8.17
CA GLY A 810 -18.85 -7.51 8.14
C GLY A 810 -20.27 -8.07 8.12
N ARG A 811 -21.17 -7.41 7.39
CA ARG A 811 -22.58 -7.81 7.20
C ARG A 811 -23.01 -7.53 5.76
N LEU A 812 -23.94 -8.31 5.23
CA LEU A 812 -24.51 -8.06 3.91
C LEU A 812 -26.04 -8.11 3.97
N ASP A 813 -26.65 -6.95 3.75
CA ASP A 813 -28.08 -6.79 3.47
C ASP A 813 -28.26 -6.76 1.95
N LEU A 814 -28.73 -7.86 1.38
CA LEU A 814 -28.87 -8.07 -0.06
C LEU A 814 -30.35 -8.10 -0.42
N ASP A 815 -30.77 -7.35 -1.44
CA ASP A 815 -32.13 -7.42 -2.00
C ASP A 815 -32.15 -8.24 -3.31
N ARG A 816 -31.09 -8.16 -4.12
CA ARG A 816 -31.00 -8.86 -5.40
C ARG A 816 -29.60 -9.39 -5.69
N LEU A 817 -29.50 -10.68 -6.01
CA LEU A 817 -28.30 -11.31 -6.55
C LEU A 817 -28.44 -11.55 -8.06
N VAL A 818 -27.48 -11.06 -8.84
CA VAL A 818 -27.46 -11.19 -10.30
C VAL A 818 -26.19 -11.91 -10.75
N LEU A 819 -26.33 -12.85 -11.68
CA LEU A 819 -25.20 -13.51 -12.35
C LEU A 819 -25.40 -13.40 -13.86
N ARG A 820 -24.39 -12.86 -14.57
CA ARG A 820 -24.39 -12.68 -16.04
C ARG A 820 -25.65 -11.96 -16.54
N GLY A 821 -26.08 -10.94 -15.80
CA GLY A 821 -27.29 -10.16 -16.11
C GLY A 821 -28.62 -10.83 -15.76
N HIS A 822 -28.62 -12.06 -15.25
CA HIS A 822 -29.83 -12.79 -14.87
C HIS A 822 -30.00 -12.88 -13.35
N HIS A 823 -31.25 -12.78 -12.89
CA HIS A 823 -31.57 -12.92 -11.47
C HIS A 823 -31.23 -14.35 -10.99
N ALA A 824 -30.37 -14.44 -9.97
CA ALA A 824 -29.90 -15.72 -9.43
C ALA A 824 -30.50 -16.05 -8.05
N SER A 825 -30.74 -15.04 -7.21
CA SER A 825 -31.39 -15.21 -5.89
C SER A 825 -32.03 -13.91 -5.42
N GLY A 826 -33.05 -14.03 -4.57
CA GLY A 826 -33.72 -12.91 -3.89
C GLY A 826 -32.99 -12.45 -2.63
N SER A 827 -33.72 -11.71 -1.78
CA SER A 827 -33.15 -11.03 -0.62
C SER A 827 -32.55 -11.97 0.44
N ALA A 828 -31.48 -11.52 1.07
CA ALA A 828 -30.77 -12.24 2.13
C ALA A 828 -30.14 -11.26 3.12
N HIS A 829 -30.09 -11.65 4.39
CA HIS A 829 -29.29 -11.01 5.42
C HIS A 829 -28.21 -12.01 5.82
N LEU A 830 -26.94 -11.66 5.58
CA LEU A 830 -25.80 -12.54 5.85
C LEU A 830 -24.91 -11.94 6.94
N LEU A 831 -24.51 -12.80 7.86
CA LEU A 831 -23.46 -12.60 8.84
C LEU A 831 -22.24 -13.46 8.48
N PRO A 832 -21.05 -13.20 9.07
CA PRO A 832 -19.85 -13.98 8.77
C PRO A 832 -20.07 -15.48 8.98
N GLY A 833 -19.78 -16.28 7.96
CA GLY A 833 -20.01 -17.72 7.91
C GLY A 833 -21.30 -18.14 7.18
N ASP A 834 -22.25 -17.21 6.97
CA ASP A 834 -23.47 -17.50 6.22
C ASP A 834 -23.18 -17.67 4.72
N THR A 835 -24.01 -18.48 4.06
CA THR A 835 -23.92 -18.70 2.61
C THR A 835 -25.29 -18.64 1.97
N VAL A 836 -25.42 -17.86 0.90
CA VAL A 836 -26.59 -17.86 0.00
C VAL A 836 -26.21 -18.52 -1.33
N ARG A 837 -27.13 -19.30 -1.89
CA ARG A 837 -26.96 -19.95 -3.19
C ARG A 837 -28.01 -19.43 -4.16
N GLY A 838 -27.60 -19.21 -5.40
CA GLY A 838 -28.46 -18.81 -6.50
C GLY A 838 -28.19 -19.63 -7.74
N THR A 839 -29.18 -19.73 -8.61
CA THR A 839 -29.07 -20.28 -9.95
C THR A 839 -29.84 -19.37 -10.89
N THR A 840 -29.29 -19.09 -12.08
CA THR A 840 -30.04 -18.34 -13.08
C THR A 840 -30.97 -19.30 -13.82
N ASP A 841 -32.26 -18.94 -13.88
CA ASP A 841 -33.21 -19.67 -14.72
C ASP A 841 -33.18 -19.07 -16.13
N HIS A 842 -32.62 -19.81 -17.09
CA HIS A 842 -32.74 -19.50 -18.53
C HIS A 842 -34.15 -19.78 -19.06
N THR A 843 -35.19 -19.35 -18.33
CA THR A 843 -36.53 -19.32 -18.92
C THR A 843 -36.53 -18.15 -19.89
N PRO A 844 -36.68 -18.34 -21.21
CA PRO A 844 -36.69 -17.23 -22.15
C PRO A 844 -37.81 -16.27 -21.75
N GLN A 845 -37.45 -15.10 -21.22
CA GLN A 845 -38.43 -14.03 -21.01
C GLN A 845 -38.89 -13.58 -22.39
N GLU A 846 -40.16 -13.87 -22.70
CA GLU A 846 -40.86 -13.24 -23.82
C GLU A 846 -40.73 -11.72 -23.65
N THR A 847 -40.07 -11.10 -24.63
CA THR A 847 -39.81 -9.66 -24.69
C THR A 847 -41.13 -8.88 -24.73
N PRO A 848 -41.37 -7.90 -23.85
CA PRO A 848 -42.38 -6.86 -24.08
C PRO A 848 -41.87 -5.80 -25.06
#